data_AF-A0A926URI6-F1
#
_entry.id   AF-A0A926URI6-F1
#
_cell.length_a   1.000
_cell.length_b   1.000
_cell.length_c   1.000
_cell.angle_alpha   90.00
_cell.angle_beta   90.00
_cell.angle_gamma   90.00
#
_symmetry.space_group_name_H-M   'P 1'
#
loop_
_entity.id
_entity.type
_entity.pdbx_description
1 polymer ?
#
loop_
_entity_poly.entity_id
_entity_poly.type
_entity_poly.pdbx_seq_one_letter_code
_entity_poly.pdbx_strand_id
1 'polypeptide(L)'
;MAQATDKSIFMLPKLRDSKVKHGAAGKWNRQSATAFDDVARSIDVIVNTEVANVNSIPSMWAHPLALQSVLSSNDYNDRIRIPLINQWRGMLTAIALAPDFQEVGRLTAKFIDLTDPAYRNNKFIQSLFRLAPSTNECLFALEHNLNPWLQSYVFCWNGRAIGMTSPSTIVCPAEDANWTGLPWFVNGQVQSPERYLNNDQKIRLSRWLVYLRRQISADSLGIHNQISTLINEFIDALGGDKNQALNPATELLNDDTYFGILIEIAFYASILRPSDLLGGVKFFLSGNDLYFLRRPNAFPNANIPDSLKNLTFAGSPISVILPIEPKFFNRDDAANLLQTLKVESLKANTVLKFSIQIDGHNLEKQYELKNENVISGLPVAEIWPNFTSPNWKIYYSYYYDVDETQLNFEFSNITNPQVNIHRFSTSQVSRLDSFPKHIACYYHDRVIGAIALKTPVAVLETNKQWNVGVDFGTSFTNVYKKQGEYDEKMSFDDLHFSITLSDPDTRTSSLTENFIPLSQKLPIASLLSVKNGRIPVTRHGNVDAEIIFDGRIYVPSAINKLDDGKDCLISNLKWNNLDNQEPMRLFIEQLALQVSAQAVKSGVSQIQWALSYPTAFSRRDKSSYVDIWNDCSEKLFAITGLRYEDLRANSNAHFRSESLAVAHYFSSKKGKSLLNAACIDIGGGTSDISIWEEHKNGIVPVYQCSVQLAGKHLFSDIMRRDPEFLRHINFATDDTLINLRNSKSLFATAMDALAKECGDEWLRSRRRRLQGNERLYKYLQILAIGIAGLHYYAGLVLQVLHKEDADSPRRYKAGKPVNVYFGGNGCRLLNWLSDTGKFENDEIGELFQEMTIKASEFQPLSKSNAISDQPKEEAACGLVVGQKRLGDPSGSEQDLIAGEPCKIGSRVFTWNSYIAFDADISESIDTLQVVTDPNDLVNLPKFIYWFQKGLRRRRDIQIPVIKGYSLGNAQNDDDNLRNTVADNYIFWDRVVDKLRDSLILDNGATTENIRLEPPFILALKALIEVLAEEWVSR
;
A
#
# COMPACT_ATOMS: atom_id res chain seq x y z
N MET A 1 -28.21 -84.97 30.27
CA MET A 1 -28.60 -86.29 29.73
C MET A 1 -29.34 -86.07 28.43
N ALA A 2 -28.85 -86.71 27.36
CA ALA A 2 -29.54 -87.04 26.10
C ALA A 2 -30.12 -85.88 25.24
N GLN A 3 -30.08 -85.89 23.91
CA GLN A 3 -29.27 -86.57 22.90
C GLN A 3 -29.59 -85.82 21.59
N ALA A 4 -28.61 -85.70 20.71
CA ALA A 4 -28.77 -85.12 19.39
C ALA A 4 -29.85 -85.85 18.58
N THR A 5 -30.69 -85.08 17.87
CA THR A 5 -31.15 -85.49 16.55
C THR A 5 -30.63 -84.49 15.54
N ASP A 6 -29.62 -84.97 14.85
CA ASP A 6 -28.83 -84.32 13.82
C ASP A 6 -29.67 -84.19 12.54
N LYS A 7 -29.87 -82.96 12.08
CA LYS A 7 -30.16 -82.62 10.67
C LYS A 7 -29.57 -81.26 10.36
N SER A 8 -28.24 -81.22 10.37
CA SER A 8 -27.45 -80.15 9.77
C SER A 8 -27.16 -80.50 8.31
N ILE A 9 -27.86 -79.91 7.33
CA ILE A 9 -27.40 -79.77 5.93
C ILE A 9 -28.10 -78.51 5.37
N PHE A 10 -27.45 -77.43 4.92
CA PHE A 10 -26.35 -77.36 3.94
C PHE A 10 -25.36 -76.21 4.23
N MET A 11 -24.06 -76.40 3.95
CA MET A 11 -23.09 -75.30 3.78
C MET A 11 -22.86 -74.91 2.30
N LEU A 12 -23.55 -75.53 1.33
CA LEU A 12 -23.52 -75.14 -0.07
C LEU A 12 -24.89 -75.40 -0.71
N PRO A 13 -25.38 -74.53 -1.62
CA PRO A 13 -26.70 -74.72 -2.21
C PRO A 13 -26.73 -75.97 -3.11
N LYS A 14 -27.92 -76.57 -3.25
CA LYS A 14 -28.11 -77.79 -4.04
C LYS A 14 -27.71 -77.54 -5.50
N LEU A 15 -27.02 -78.47 -6.14
CA LEU A 15 -26.70 -78.35 -7.57
C LEU A 15 -27.80 -79.03 -8.41
N ARG A 16 -28.06 -78.49 -9.61
CA ARG A 16 -28.75 -79.18 -10.72
C ARG A 16 -27.86 -80.31 -11.28
N ASP A 17 -28.27 -80.96 -12.38
CA ASP A 17 -27.47 -81.96 -13.11
C ASP A 17 -26.07 -81.42 -13.47
N SER A 18 -25.12 -81.62 -12.56
CA SER A 18 -23.75 -81.13 -12.68
C SER A 18 -22.88 -82.17 -13.38
N LYS A 19 -21.98 -81.71 -14.25
CA LYS A 19 -20.95 -82.57 -14.88
C LYS A 19 -19.87 -83.03 -13.89
N VAL A 20 -19.83 -82.45 -12.68
CA VAL A 20 -18.86 -82.80 -11.63
C VAL A 20 -19.43 -83.90 -10.73
N LYS A 21 -18.86 -85.10 -10.82
CA LYS A 21 -19.29 -86.26 -10.01
C LYS A 21 -18.71 -86.20 -8.60
N HIS A 22 -19.50 -86.59 -7.60
CA HIS A 22 -19.05 -86.69 -6.21
C HIS A 22 -18.00 -87.80 -6.02
N GLY A 23 -16.92 -87.49 -5.30
CA GLY A 23 -15.93 -88.46 -4.84
C GLY A 23 -16.30 -89.10 -3.50
N ALA A 24 -15.50 -90.06 -3.04
CA ALA A 24 -15.66 -90.64 -1.71
C ALA A 24 -15.27 -89.63 -0.62
N ALA A 25 -16.08 -89.53 0.44
CA ALA A 25 -15.85 -88.59 1.54
C ALA A 25 -14.47 -88.80 2.19
N GLY A 26 -13.77 -87.69 2.47
CA GLY A 26 -12.44 -87.71 3.11
C GLY A 26 -11.27 -88.03 2.17
N LYS A 27 -11.50 -88.17 0.85
CA LYS A 27 -10.42 -88.37 -0.14
C LYS A 27 -10.36 -87.22 -1.13
N TRP A 28 -9.15 -86.70 -1.35
CA TRP A 28 -8.89 -85.69 -2.36
C TRP A 28 -8.92 -86.32 -3.76
N ASN A 29 -9.86 -85.89 -4.59
CA ASN A 29 -9.95 -86.27 -5.99
C ASN A 29 -9.53 -85.10 -6.89
N ARG A 30 -8.63 -85.38 -7.83
CA ARG A 30 -8.18 -84.40 -8.82
C ARG A 30 -9.30 -84.14 -9.83
N GLN A 31 -9.74 -82.90 -9.95
CA GLN A 31 -10.77 -82.45 -10.90
C GLN A 31 -10.15 -81.60 -12.01
N SER A 32 -10.89 -81.41 -13.12
CA SER A 32 -10.46 -80.49 -14.19
C SER A 32 -10.43 -79.05 -13.69
N ALA A 33 -9.63 -78.20 -14.35
CA ALA A 33 -9.52 -76.78 -13.99
C ALA A 33 -10.86 -76.02 -14.08
N THR A 34 -11.81 -76.52 -14.85
CA THR A 34 -13.16 -75.94 -15.01
C THR A 34 -14.14 -76.35 -13.91
N ALA A 35 -13.76 -77.24 -13.00
CA ALA A 35 -14.69 -77.84 -12.05
C ALA A 35 -15.34 -76.83 -11.10
N PHE A 36 -14.64 -75.75 -10.73
CA PHE A 36 -15.22 -74.68 -9.92
C PHE A 36 -16.26 -73.86 -10.69
N ASP A 37 -16.01 -73.56 -11.97
CA ASP A 37 -16.98 -72.90 -12.85
C ASP A 37 -18.20 -73.77 -13.10
N ASP A 38 -17.98 -75.06 -13.33
CA ASP A 38 -19.05 -76.03 -13.56
C ASP A 38 -19.92 -76.19 -12.30
N VAL A 39 -19.34 -76.16 -11.09
CA VAL A 39 -20.08 -76.12 -9.83
C VAL A 39 -20.85 -74.82 -9.68
N ALA A 40 -20.21 -73.67 -9.90
CA ALA A 40 -20.83 -72.34 -9.75
C ALA A 40 -22.05 -72.17 -10.65
N ARG A 41 -21.98 -72.64 -11.91
CA ARG A 41 -23.10 -72.58 -12.88
C ARG A 41 -24.22 -73.56 -12.58
N SER A 42 -23.95 -74.61 -11.80
CA SER A 42 -24.92 -75.66 -11.49
C SER A 42 -25.76 -75.36 -10.25
N ILE A 43 -25.52 -74.26 -9.53
CA ILE A 43 -26.20 -73.93 -8.27
C ILE A 43 -27.69 -73.66 -8.51
N ASP A 44 -28.55 -74.43 -7.84
CA ASP A 44 -30.01 -74.31 -7.92
C ASP A 44 -30.51 -73.32 -6.86
N VAL A 45 -30.64 -72.04 -7.26
CA VAL A 45 -31.13 -70.97 -6.38
C VAL A 45 -32.65 -70.83 -6.53
N ILE A 46 -33.41 -71.21 -5.49
CA ILE A 46 -34.84 -70.89 -5.39
C ILE A 46 -34.95 -69.50 -4.75
N VAL A 47 -35.33 -68.48 -5.53
CA VAL A 47 -35.60 -67.14 -5.01
C VAL A 47 -37.09 -67.06 -4.65
N ASN A 48 -37.41 -67.17 -3.36
CA ASN A 48 -38.75 -66.89 -2.87
C ASN A 48 -38.89 -65.42 -2.49
N THR A 49 -40.04 -64.86 -2.84
CA THR A 49 -40.40 -63.44 -2.83
C THR A 49 -40.46 -62.83 -1.43
N GLU A 50 -39.51 -61.93 -1.15
CA GLU A 50 -39.65 -60.64 -0.46
C GLU A 50 -38.24 -60.03 -0.51
N VAL A 51 -38.12 -58.75 -0.87
CA VAL A 51 -36.84 -58.06 -1.10
C VAL A 51 -36.12 -57.91 0.24
N ALA A 52 -35.44 -58.96 0.68
CA ALA A 52 -34.63 -58.99 1.89
C ALA A 52 -33.16 -59.10 1.48
N ASN A 53 -32.45 -57.98 1.66
CA ASN A 53 -31.04 -57.89 2.00
C ASN A 53 -30.09 -58.88 1.31
N VAL A 54 -29.51 -58.46 0.19
CA VAL A 54 -28.22 -59.01 -0.28
C VAL A 54 -27.11 -58.45 0.64
N ASN A 55 -27.09 -58.88 1.90
CA ASN A 55 -26.13 -58.41 2.93
C ASN A 55 -24.92 -59.33 3.10
N SER A 56 -24.55 -60.11 2.08
CA SER A 56 -23.49 -61.12 2.21
C SER A 56 -22.17 -60.77 1.50
N ILE A 57 -21.87 -59.47 1.31
CA ILE A 57 -20.51 -59.03 0.96
C ILE A 57 -20.04 -58.08 2.07
N PRO A 58 -19.13 -58.52 2.99
CA PRO A 58 -18.61 -57.67 4.05
C PRO A 58 -17.54 -56.75 3.46
N SER A 59 -17.96 -55.74 2.70
CA SER A 59 -17.10 -54.65 2.23
C SER A 59 -17.84 -53.33 2.36
N MET A 60 -17.16 -52.33 2.89
CA MET A 60 -17.66 -50.96 2.97
C MET A 60 -17.94 -50.33 1.58
N TRP A 61 -17.41 -50.95 0.53
CA TRP A 61 -17.60 -50.56 -0.87
C TRP A 61 -18.66 -51.40 -1.61
N ALA A 62 -19.36 -52.30 -0.91
CA ALA A 62 -20.28 -53.25 -1.53
C ALA A 62 -21.44 -52.57 -2.28
N HIS A 63 -22.03 -51.50 -1.73
CA HIS A 63 -23.16 -50.81 -2.35
C HIS A 63 -22.78 -50.08 -3.67
N PRO A 64 -21.70 -49.27 -3.72
CA PRO A 64 -21.20 -48.71 -4.99
C PRO A 64 -20.86 -49.77 -6.05
N LEU A 65 -20.26 -50.89 -5.63
CA LEU A 65 -19.91 -51.98 -6.54
C LEU A 65 -21.15 -52.77 -7.01
N ALA A 66 -22.18 -52.89 -6.17
CA ALA A 66 -23.46 -53.46 -6.56
C ALA A 66 -24.16 -52.56 -7.58
N LEU A 67 -24.20 -51.24 -7.34
CA LEU A 67 -24.72 -50.27 -8.30
C LEU A 67 -23.94 -50.33 -9.62
N GLN A 68 -22.61 -50.35 -9.56
CA GLN A 68 -21.75 -50.51 -10.73
C GLN A 68 -22.12 -51.77 -11.52
N SER A 69 -22.22 -52.92 -10.86
CA SER A 69 -22.55 -54.21 -11.51
C SER A 69 -23.92 -54.16 -12.19
N VAL A 70 -24.90 -53.55 -11.51
CA VAL A 70 -26.25 -53.37 -12.05
C VAL A 70 -26.26 -52.42 -13.25
N LEU A 71 -25.55 -51.29 -13.20
CA LEU A 71 -25.53 -50.32 -14.31
C LEU A 71 -24.70 -50.83 -15.51
N SER A 72 -23.69 -51.69 -15.26
CA SER A 72 -22.79 -52.25 -16.26
C SER A 72 -23.20 -53.61 -16.84
N SER A 73 -24.37 -54.14 -16.52
CA SER A 73 -24.86 -55.37 -17.18
C SER A 73 -26.38 -55.36 -17.36
N ASN A 74 -26.82 -55.82 -18.53
CA ASN A 74 -28.23 -56.02 -18.86
C ASN A 74 -28.76 -57.38 -18.38
N ASP A 75 -27.93 -58.21 -17.76
CA ASP A 75 -28.29 -59.59 -17.35
C ASP A 75 -29.04 -59.65 -15.99
N TYR A 76 -29.23 -58.50 -15.33
CA TYR A 76 -29.95 -58.39 -14.07
C TYR A 76 -31.47 -58.35 -14.26
N ASN A 77 -32.20 -58.92 -13.30
CA ASN A 77 -33.66 -58.88 -13.26
C ASN A 77 -34.16 -57.42 -13.16
N ASP A 78 -35.12 -57.05 -14.02
CA ASP A 78 -35.76 -55.73 -14.06
C ASP A 78 -36.31 -55.27 -12.70
N ARG A 79 -36.77 -56.21 -11.85
CA ARG A 79 -37.24 -55.90 -10.48
C ARG A 79 -36.16 -55.31 -9.58
N ILE A 80 -34.89 -55.51 -9.90
CA ILE A 80 -33.72 -54.99 -9.19
C ILE A 80 -33.09 -53.83 -9.98
N ARG A 81 -32.95 -54.00 -11.29
CA ARG A 81 -32.24 -53.06 -12.17
C ARG A 81 -32.97 -51.72 -12.32
N ILE A 82 -34.28 -51.73 -12.55
CA ILE A 82 -35.06 -50.50 -12.82
C ILE A 82 -35.08 -49.55 -11.60
N PRO A 83 -35.37 -50.00 -10.36
CA PRO A 83 -35.34 -49.12 -9.20
C PRO A 83 -33.99 -48.42 -8.99
N LEU A 84 -32.87 -49.12 -9.20
CA LEU A 84 -31.53 -48.55 -9.02
C LEU A 84 -31.18 -47.53 -10.11
N ILE A 85 -31.59 -47.77 -11.37
CA ILE A 85 -31.45 -46.78 -12.46
C ILE A 85 -32.26 -45.51 -12.13
N ASN A 86 -33.49 -45.67 -11.64
CA ASN A 86 -34.35 -44.55 -11.27
C ASN A 86 -33.75 -43.70 -10.14
N GLN A 87 -33.21 -44.34 -9.10
CA GLN A 87 -32.52 -43.63 -8.02
C GLN A 87 -31.28 -42.89 -8.51
N TRP A 88 -30.50 -43.52 -9.40
CA TRP A 88 -29.32 -42.90 -10.01
C TRP A 88 -29.68 -41.66 -10.85
N ARG A 89 -30.70 -41.76 -11.73
CA ARG A 89 -31.23 -40.61 -12.50
C ARG A 89 -31.76 -39.51 -11.60
N GLY A 90 -32.48 -39.87 -10.55
CA GLY A 90 -33.02 -38.93 -9.58
C GLY A 90 -31.95 -38.15 -8.82
N MET A 91 -30.84 -38.79 -8.43
CA MET A 91 -29.71 -38.12 -7.79
C MET A 91 -28.94 -37.22 -8.76
N LEU A 92 -28.67 -37.68 -9.99
CA LEU A 92 -28.04 -36.85 -11.03
C LEU A 92 -28.84 -35.58 -11.29
N THR A 93 -30.17 -35.70 -11.33
CA THR A 93 -31.06 -34.56 -11.55
C THR A 93 -31.05 -33.59 -10.37
N ALA A 94 -31.02 -34.10 -9.14
CA ALA A 94 -30.93 -33.26 -7.95
C ALA A 94 -29.62 -32.44 -7.92
N ILE A 95 -28.52 -32.99 -8.43
CA ILE A 95 -27.25 -32.28 -8.56
C ILE A 95 -27.31 -31.26 -9.70
N ALA A 96 -27.76 -31.69 -10.88
CA ALA A 96 -27.79 -30.85 -12.07
C ALA A 96 -28.73 -29.64 -11.91
N LEU A 97 -29.86 -29.82 -11.23
CA LEU A 97 -30.88 -28.79 -11.01
C LEU A 97 -30.89 -28.30 -9.56
N ALA A 98 -29.81 -28.45 -8.81
CA ALA A 98 -29.75 -28.09 -7.40
C ALA A 98 -30.27 -26.65 -7.06
N PRO A 99 -30.06 -25.62 -7.91
CA PRO A 99 -30.56 -24.26 -7.65
C PRO A 99 -32.09 -24.19 -7.58
N ASP A 100 -32.79 -25.02 -8.36
CA ASP A 100 -34.25 -25.01 -8.44
C ASP A 100 -34.92 -25.54 -7.17
N PHE A 101 -34.16 -26.20 -6.28
CA PHE A 101 -34.71 -26.89 -5.11
C PHE A 101 -34.16 -26.36 -3.77
N GLN A 102 -33.40 -25.26 -3.77
CA GLN A 102 -32.81 -24.70 -2.54
C GLN A 102 -33.86 -24.29 -1.49
N GLU A 103 -35.05 -23.86 -1.92
CA GLU A 103 -36.15 -23.47 -1.03
C GLU A 103 -36.78 -24.67 -0.31
N VAL A 104 -36.59 -25.87 -0.85
CA VAL A 104 -37.22 -27.11 -0.36
C VAL A 104 -36.22 -28.00 0.38
N GLY A 105 -34.94 -27.89 0.06
CA GLY A 105 -33.86 -28.48 0.85
C GLY A 105 -32.48 -28.06 0.35
N ARG A 106 -31.51 -28.04 1.28
CA ARG A 106 -30.13 -27.63 1.00
C ARG A 106 -29.28 -28.84 0.66
N LEU A 107 -28.79 -28.90 -0.59
CA LEU A 107 -27.80 -29.88 -1.05
C LEU A 107 -26.38 -29.35 -0.80
N THR A 108 -25.60 -30.04 0.01
CA THR A 108 -24.18 -29.73 0.28
C THR A 108 -23.30 -30.95 0.01
N ALA A 109 -21.98 -30.73 -0.04
CA ALA A 109 -21.00 -31.79 -0.18
C ALA A 109 -19.95 -31.72 0.94
N LYS A 110 -19.37 -32.86 1.29
CA LYS A 110 -18.22 -32.98 2.17
C LYS A 110 -17.14 -33.79 1.46
N PHE A 111 -15.92 -33.28 1.42
CA PHE A 111 -14.79 -34.00 0.86
C PHE A 111 -14.22 -34.99 1.89
N ILE A 112 -13.92 -36.20 1.42
CA ILE A 112 -13.27 -37.26 2.20
C ILE A 112 -12.03 -37.69 1.42
N ASP A 113 -10.86 -37.45 2.01
CA ASP A 113 -9.58 -37.96 1.52
C ASP A 113 -9.06 -39.06 2.47
N LEU A 114 -9.10 -40.31 2.02
CA LEU A 114 -8.62 -41.46 2.79
C LEU A 114 -7.09 -41.55 2.83
N THR A 115 -6.38 -40.71 2.08
CA THR A 115 -4.91 -40.62 2.06
C THR A 115 -4.35 -39.64 3.09
N ASP A 116 -5.20 -38.81 3.71
CA ASP A 116 -4.79 -37.79 4.67
C ASP A 116 -4.01 -38.42 5.86
N PRO A 117 -2.76 -37.99 6.10
CA PRO A 117 -1.95 -38.45 7.23
C PRO A 117 -2.63 -38.33 8.60
N ALA A 118 -3.56 -37.39 8.78
CA ALA A 118 -4.33 -37.21 10.01
C ALA A 118 -5.16 -38.44 10.39
N TYR A 119 -5.53 -39.28 9.41
CA TYR A 119 -6.34 -40.48 9.62
C TYR A 119 -5.52 -41.74 9.90
N ARG A 120 -4.18 -41.65 9.96
CA ARG A 120 -3.27 -42.81 10.15
C ARG A 120 -3.58 -43.68 11.36
N ASN A 121 -4.24 -43.17 12.40
CA ASN A 121 -4.57 -43.93 13.62
C ASN A 121 -6.02 -44.45 13.66
N ASN A 122 -6.85 -44.15 12.65
CA ASN A 122 -8.25 -44.55 12.62
C ASN A 122 -8.42 -45.93 11.94
N LYS A 123 -8.73 -46.97 12.74
CA LYS A 123 -8.88 -48.36 12.26
C LYS A 123 -9.98 -48.54 11.20
N PHE A 124 -11.03 -47.71 11.24
CA PHE A 124 -12.11 -47.75 10.27
C PHE A 124 -11.65 -47.20 8.91
N ILE A 125 -10.98 -46.05 8.90
CA ILE A 125 -10.41 -45.45 7.68
C ILE A 125 -9.33 -46.34 7.06
N GLN A 126 -8.46 -46.96 7.87
CA GLN A 126 -7.48 -47.93 7.36
C GLN A 126 -8.15 -49.13 6.67
N SER A 127 -9.30 -49.57 7.16
CA SER A 127 -10.05 -50.66 6.54
C SER A 127 -10.66 -50.23 5.21
N LEU A 128 -11.20 -49.01 5.12
CA LEU A 128 -11.68 -48.40 3.86
C LEU A 128 -10.56 -48.29 2.82
N PHE A 129 -9.39 -47.79 3.23
CA PHE A 129 -8.21 -47.64 2.37
C PHE A 129 -7.73 -49.00 1.82
N ARG A 130 -7.60 -50.02 2.69
CA ARG A 130 -7.12 -51.35 2.28
C ARG A 130 -8.08 -52.13 1.40
N LEU A 131 -9.38 -51.87 1.54
CA LEU A 131 -10.44 -52.54 0.78
C LEU A 131 -10.92 -51.73 -0.44
N ALA A 132 -10.25 -50.61 -0.77
CA ALA A 132 -10.60 -49.78 -1.91
C ALA A 132 -10.64 -50.62 -3.21
N PRO A 133 -11.67 -50.43 -4.07
CA PRO A 133 -11.79 -51.18 -5.32
C PRO A 133 -10.64 -50.91 -6.31
N SER A 134 -10.48 -51.81 -7.28
CA SER A 134 -9.50 -51.63 -8.37
C SER A 134 -9.87 -50.47 -9.30
N THR A 135 -8.89 -49.87 -9.93
CA THR A 135 -9.07 -48.74 -10.87
C THR A 135 -9.54 -49.14 -12.27
N ASN A 136 -9.61 -50.44 -12.58
CA ASN A 136 -9.92 -50.95 -13.93
C ASN A 136 -11.31 -50.54 -14.46
N GLU A 137 -12.26 -50.28 -13.57
CA GLU A 137 -13.65 -49.94 -13.91
C GLU A 137 -13.98 -48.47 -13.54
N CYS A 138 -12.96 -47.62 -13.38
CA CYS A 138 -13.13 -46.19 -13.13
C CYS A 138 -13.29 -45.41 -14.44
N LEU A 139 -14.16 -44.40 -14.45
CA LEU A 139 -14.42 -43.51 -15.58
C LEU A 139 -13.29 -42.49 -15.81
N PHE A 140 -12.36 -42.34 -14.86
CA PHE A 140 -11.24 -41.41 -14.91
C PHE A 140 -10.09 -41.89 -14.02
N ALA A 141 -8.90 -41.34 -14.23
CA ALA A 141 -7.73 -41.50 -13.38
C ALA A 141 -7.39 -40.19 -12.67
N LEU A 142 -6.79 -40.27 -11.48
CA LEU A 142 -6.23 -39.12 -10.77
C LEU A 142 -4.75 -38.92 -11.15
N GLU A 143 -4.23 -37.72 -10.91
CA GLU A 143 -2.81 -37.42 -11.02
C GLU A 143 -1.97 -38.36 -10.14
N HIS A 144 -0.72 -38.59 -10.55
CA HIS A 144 0.22 -39.48 -9.85
C HIS A 144 -0.26 -40.94 -9.68
N ASN A 145 -1.22 -41.39 -10.49
CA ASN A 145 -1.81 -42.75 -10.44
C ASN A 145 -2.44 -43.10 -9.08
N LEU A 146 -2.94 -42.11 -8.34
CA LEU A 146 -3.72 -42.34 -7.13
C LEU A 146 -5.03 -43.07 -7.47
N ASN A 147 -5.45 -43.99 -6.60
CA ASN A 147 -6.71 -44.70 -6.78
C ASN A 147 -7.90 -43.73 -6.55
N PRO A 148 -8.76 -43.46 -7.55
CA PRO A 148 -9.87 -42.52 -7.42
C PRO A 148 -10.87 -42.84 -6.31
N TRP A 149 -10.97 -44.12 -5.89
CA TRP A 149 -11.84 -44.52 -4.78
C TRP A 149 -11.39 -43.98 -3.42
N LEU A 150 -10.15 -43.50 -3.30
CA LEU A 150 -9.61 -42.98 -2.04
C LEU A 150 -10.03 -41.53 -1.76
N GLN A 151 -10.55 -40.82 -2.76
CA GLN A 151 -11.01 -39.44 -2.63
C GLN A 151 -12.45 -39.34 -3.13
N SER A 152 -13.38 -39.00 -2.24
CA SER A 152 -14.81 -38.97 -2.56
C SER A 152 -15.51 -37.79 -1.93
N TYR A 153 -16.54 -37.28 -2.59
CA TYR A 153 -17.47 -36.31 -2.01
C TYR A 153 -18.73 -37.03 -1.53
N VAL A 154 -19.10 -36.81 -0.27
CA VAL A 154 -20.38 -37.23 0.29
C VAL A 154 -21.37 -36.09 0.18
N PHE A 155 -22.48 -36.34 -0.52
CA PHE A 155 -23.57 -35.39 -0.64
C PHE A 155 -24.50 -35.48 0.56
N CYS A 156 -24.94 -34.32 1.04
CA CYS A 156 -25.85 -34.15 2.15
C CYS A 156 -27.10 -33.37 1.72
N TRP A 157 -28.29 -33.87 2.05
CA TRP A 157 -29.55 -33.14 1.95
C TRP A 157 -29.98 -32.69 3.35
N ASN A 158 -30.10 -31.38 3.57
CA ASN A 158 -30.39 -30.80 4.89
C ASN A 158 -29.44 -31.34 5.98
N GLY A 159 -28.17 -31.52 5.64
CA GLY A 159 -27.12 -32.01 6.54
C GLY A 159 -27.06 -33.53 6.73
N ARG A 160 -27.97 -34.32 6.15
CA ARG A 160 -27.96 -35.80 6.21
C ARG A 160 -27.36 -36.39 4.95
N ALA A 161 -26.47 -37.37 5.08
CA ALA A 161 -25.85 -38.04 3.93
C ALA A 161 -26.91 -38.76 3.08
N ILE A 162 -26.85 -38.55 1.77
CA ILE A 162 -27.83 -39.06 0.79
C ILE A 162 -27.19 -39.84 -0.35
N GLY A 163 -25.88 -39.81 -0.44
CA GLY A 163 -25.10 -40.50 -1.46
C GLY A 163 -23.70 -39.92 -1.53
N MET A 164 -22.92 -40.43 -2.47
CA MET A 164 -21.55 -39.96 -2.70
C MET A 164 -21.20 -39.98 -4.18
N THR A 165 -20.07 -39.36 -4.52
CA THR A 165 -19.43 -39.57 -5.82
C THR A 165 -18.94 -41.01 -5.96
N SER A 166 -18.98 -41.53 -7.18
CA SER A 166 -18.52 -42.89 -7.51
C SER A 166 -17.62 -42.83 -8.74
N PRO A 167 -16.37 -43.33 -8.67
CA PRO A 167 -15.48 -43.34 -9.82
C PRO A 167 -16.00 -44.15 -11.00
N SER A 168 -16.86 -45.15 -10.78
CA SER A 168 -17.38 -46.04 -11.83
C SER A 168 -18.78 -45.68 -12.32
N THR A 169 -19.56 -44.91 -11.54
CA THR A 169 -20.97 -44.58 -11.85
C THR A 169 -21.31 -43.10 -11.74
N ILE A 170 -20.31 -42.21 -11.62
CA ILE A 170 -20.42 -40.76 -11.34
C ILE A 170 -20.91 -40.48 -9.92
N VAL A 171 -22.07 -41.02 -9.56
CA VAL A 171 -22.68 -40.94 -8.22
C VAL A 171 -23.24 -42.29 -7.78
N CYS A 172 -23.32 -42.46 -6.47
CA CYS A 172 -23.96 -43.60 -5.81
C CYS A 172 -24.94 -43.07 -4.75
N PRO A 173 -26.27 -43.17 -4.99
CA PRO A 173 -27.27 -42.87 -3.97
C PRO A 173 -27.15 -43.82 -2.76
N ALA A 174 -27.39 -43.32 -1.55
CA ALA A 174 -27.47 -44.18 -0.36
C ALA A 174 -28.83 -44.92 -0.31
N GLU A 175 -28.83 -46.15 0.18
CA GLU A 175 -30.03 -47.01 0.23
C GLU A 175 -31.15 -46.42 1.11
N ASP A 176 -30.79 -45.90 2.29
CA ASP A 176 -31.71 -45.25 3.24
C ASP A 176 -31.74 -43.72 3.10
N ALA A 177 -31.40 -43.19 1.92
CA ALA A 177 -31.30 -41.75 1.71
C ALA A 177 -32.66 -41.05 1.91
N ASN A 178 -32.70 -40.09 2.83
CA ASN A 178 -33.89 -39.29 3.08
C ASN A 178 -33.82 -37.96 2.33
N TRP A 179 -34.62 -37.87 1.26
CA TRP A 179 -34.74 -36.68 0.41
C TRP A 179 -36.06 -35.94 0.63
N THR A 180 -36.58 -35.90 1.86
CA THR A 180 -37.83 -35.18 2.17
C THR A 180 -37.84 -33.79 1.55
N GLY A 181 -38.90 -33.49 0.80
CA GLY A 181 -39.07 -32.24 0.07
C GLY A 181 -38.74 -32.33 -1.42
N LEU A 182 -37.90 -33.29 -1.85
CA LEU A 182 -37.59 -33.46 -3.27
C LEU A 182 -38.83 -34.00 -4.03
N PRO A 183 -39.26 -33.40 -5.16
CA PRO A 183 -40.53 -33.76 -5.81
C PRO A 183 -40.65 -35.23 -6.23
N TRP A 184 -39.55 -35.87 -6.61
CA TRP A 184 -39.50 -37.28 -7.03
C TRP A 184 -39.06 -38.24 -5.92
N PHE A 185 -39.05 -37.80 -4.66
CA PHE A 185 -38.89 -38.69 -3.50
C PHE A 185 -40.27 -39.15 -2.99
N VAL A 186 -40.66 -40.38 -3.30
CA VAL A 186 -42.00 -40.93 -3.02
C VAL A 186 -41.89 -42.28 -2.33
N ASN A 187 -42.67 -42.49 -1.26
CA ASN A 187 -42.70 -43.73 -0.47
C ASN A 187 -41.31 -44.16 0.03
N GLY A 188 -40.48 -43.20 0.44
CA GLY A 188 -39.14 -43.47 0.97
C GLY A 188 -38.08 -43.81 -0.08
N GLN A 189 -38.39 -43.68 -1.38
CA GLN A 189 -37.45 -43.95 -2.46
C GLN A 189 -37.40 -42.82 -3.49
N VAL A 190 -36.20 -42.57 -4.03
CA VAL A 190 -35.98 -41.65 -5.15
C VAL A 190 -36.43 -42.32 -6.45
N GLN A 191 -37.36 -41.69 -7.16
CA GLN A 191 -37.89 -42.17 -8.44
C GLN A 191 -37.27 -41.40 -9.62
N SER A 192 -37.54 -41.85 -10.84
CA SER A 192 -37.12 -41.13 -12.04
C SER A 192 -37.85 -39.77 -12.15
N PRO A 193 -37.15 -38.67 -12.47
CA PRO A 193 -37.65 -37.31 -12.26
C PRO A 193 -38.49 -36.74 -13.42
N GLU A 194 -38.52 -37.38 -14.59
CA GLU A 194 -39.01 -36.80 -15.86
C GLU A 194 -40.46 -36.28 -15.79
N ARG A 195 -41.30 -36.93 -14.98
CA ARG A 195 -42.72 -36.53 -14.78
C ARG A 195 -42.91 -35.34 -13.83
N TYR A 196 -41.87 -34.98 -13.07
CA TYR A 196 -41.90 -33.91 -12.07
C TYR A 196 -41.26 -32.61 -12.56
N LEU A 197 -40.52 -32.67 -13.67
CA LEU A 197 -39.82 -31.52 -14.24
C LEU A 197 -40.71 -30.75 -15.21
N ASN A 198 -40.62 -29.42 -15.17
CA ASN A 198 -41.19 -28.55 -16.20
C ASN A 198 -40.33 -28.56 -17.49
N ASN A 199 -40.83 -27.96 -18.58
CA ASN A 199 -40.13 -27.98 -19.87
C ASN A 199 -38.74 -27.32 -19.83
N ASP A 200 -38.58 -26.25 -19.08
CA ASP A 200 -37.31 -25.52 -18.92
C ASP A 200 -36.28 -26.37 -18.17
N GLN A 201 -36.70 -27.01 -17.07
CA GLN A 201 -35.88 -27.96 -16.32
C GLN A 201 -35.45 -29.17 -17.16
N LYS A 202 -36.35 -29.71 -17.99
CA LYS A 202 -36.03 -30.82 -18.92
C LYS A 202 -34.97 -30.41 -19.93
N ILE A 203 -35.06 -29.20 -20.50
CA ILE A 203 -34.09 -28.68 -21.45
C ILE A 203 -32.73 -28.47 -20.79
N ARG A 204 -32.69 -27.82 -19.62
CA ARG A 204 -31.46 -27.60 -18.86
C ARG A 204 -30.76 -28.90 -18.48
N LEU A 205 -31.53 -29.85 -17.95
CA LEU A 205 -31.04 -31.17 -17.58
C LEU A 205 -30.53 -31.95 -18.79
N SER A 206 -31.25 -31.92 -19.91
CA SER A 206 -30.82 -32.58 -21.15
C SER A 206 -29.49 -32.04 -21.66
N ARG A 207 -29.30 -30.72 -21.66
CA ARG A 207 -28.02 -30.09 -22.06
C ARG A 207 -26.87 -30.48 -21.14
N TRP A 208 -27.12 -30.46 -19.83
CA TRP A 208 -26.15 -30.91 -18.84
C TRP A 208 -25.76 -32.38 -19.05
N LEU A 209 -26.71 -33.26 -19.35
CA LEU A 209 -26.46 -34.67 -19.64
C LEU A 209 -25.67 -34.87 -20.95
N VAL A 210 -25.93 -34.08 -22.00
CA VAL A 210 -25.14 -34.12 -23.24
C VAL A 210 -23.69 -33.72 -22.97
N TYR A 211 -23.48 -32.70 -22.14
CA TYR A 211 -22.15 -32.27 -21.71
C TYR A 211 -21.44 -33.34 -20.86
N LEU A 212 -22.11 -33.88 -19.84
CA LEU A 212 -21.65 -34.99 -19.01
C LEU A 212 -21.20 -36.19 -19.87
N ARG A 213 -22.01 -36.58 -20.86
CA ARG A 213 -21.69 -37.69 -21.78
C ARG A 213 -20.39 -37.44 -22.55
N ARG A 214 -20.14 -36.22 -23.02
CA ARG A 214 -18.92 -35.88 -23.78
C ARG A 214 -17.66 -36.05 -22.93
N GLN A 215 -17.71 -35.66 -21.66
CA GLN A 215 -16.57 -35.81 -20.74
C GLN A 215 -16.23 -37.28 -20.44
N ILE A 216 -17.19 -38.20 -20.61
CA ILE A 216 -17.00 -39.65 -20.37
C ILE A 216 -16.47 -40.38 -21.62
N SER A 217 -16.63 -39.81 -22.82
CA SER A 217 -16.54 -40.52 -24.11
C SER A 217 -15.15 -40.49 -24.79
N ALA A 218 -14.07 -40.13 -24.10
CA ALA A 218 -12.83 -39.76 -24.80
C ALA A 218 -11.91 -40.91 -25.30
N ASP A 219 -12.04 -42.18 -24.87
CA ASP A 219 -11.43 -43.38 -25.52
C ASP A 219 -11.44 -44.65 -24.61
N SER A 220 -12.55 -45.40 -24.50
CA SER A 220 -12.51 -46.68 -23.73
C SER A 220 -13.65 -47.68 -23.97
N LEU A 221 -13.30 -48.97 -23.93
CA LEU A 221 -14.19 -50.14 -23.92
C LEU A 221 -14.75 -50.40 -22.50
N GLY A 222 -15.85 -51.15 -22.39
CA GLY A 222 -16.41 -51.58 -21.10
C GLY A 222 -17.45 -50.60 -20.50
N ILE A 223 -17.32 -50.29 -19.21
CA ILE A 223 -18.29 -49.51 -18.41
C ILE A 223 -18.62 -48.12 -18.97
N HIS A 224 -17.67 -47.47 -19.65
CA HIS A 224 -17.87 -46.16 -20.28
C HIS A 224 -19.00 -46.16 -21.31
N ASN A 225 -19.09 -47.21 -22.14
CA ASN A 225 -20.14 -47.35 -23.16
C ASN A 225 -21.52 -47.53 -22.53
N GLN A 226 -21.59 -48.27 -21.42
CA GLN A 226 -22.86 -48.57 -20.76
C GLN A 226 -23.40 -47.37 -19.99
N ILE A 227 -22.54 -46.64 -19.27
CA ILE A 227 -22.93 -45.38 -18.63
C ILE A 227 -23.35 -44.35 -19.69
N SER A 228 -22.62 -44.24 -20.80
CA SER A 228 -23.00 -43.36 -21.91
C SER A 228 -24.34 -43.73 -22.54
N THR A 229 -24.64 -45.04 -22.64
CA THR A 229 -25.94 -45.54 -23.12
C THR A 229 -27.07 -45.15 -22.17
N LEU A 230 -26.88 -45.34 -20.86
CA LEU A 230 -27.87 -44.94 -19.84
C LEU A 230 -28.13 -43.43 -19.82
N ILE A 231 -27.09 -42.61 -20.03
CA ILE A 231 -27.23 -41.15 -20.17
C ILE A 231 -28.04 -40.81 -21.44
N ASN A 232 -27.77 -41.48 -22.56
CA ASN A 232 -28.52 -41.28 -23.80
C ASN A 232 -30.00 -41.65 -23.66
N GLU A 233 -30.31 -42.75 -22.99
CA GLU A 233 -31.69 -43.13 -22.67
C GLU A 233 -32.36 -42.11 -21.75
N PHE A 234 -31.60 -41.47 -20.86
CA PHE A 234 -32.14 -40.42 -20.00
C PHE A 234 -32.42 -39.14 -20.79
N ILE A 235 -31.53 -38.75 -21.72
CA ILE A 235 -31.77 -37.64 -22.64
C ILE A 235 -33.03 -37.88 -23.48
N ASP A 236 -33.22 -39.09 -24.01
CA ASP A 236 -34.43 -39.46 -24.77
C ASP A 236 -35.70 -39.33 -23.91
N ALA A 237 -35.66 -39.82 -22.68
CA ALA A 237 -36.80 -39.75 -21.76
C ALA A 237 -37.21 -38.31 -21.41
N LEU A 238 -36.27 -37.36 -21.48
CA LEU A 238 -36.51 -35.92 -21.30
C LEU A 238 -37.01 -35.22 -22.57
N GLY A 239 -36.98 -35.89 -23.73
CA GLY A 239 -37.32 -35.30 -25.04
C GLY A 239 -36.24 -34.39 -25.63
N GLY A 240 -34.97 -34.56 -25.23
CA GLY A 240 -33.86 -33.71 -25.64
C GLY A 240 -33.11 -34.15 -26.90
N ASP A 241 -32.41 -33.22 -27.56
CA ASP A 241 -31.60 -33.51 -28.75
C ASP A 241 -30.15 -33.90 -28.38
N LYS A 242 -29.77 -35.14 -28.72
CA LYS A 242 -28.44 -35.71 -28.47
C LYS A 242 -27.30 -35.06 -29.25
N ASN A 243 -27.61 -34.30 -30.30
CA ASN A 243 -26.63 -33.69 -31.22
C ASN A 243 -26.48 -32.18 -31.01
N GLN A 244 -27.24 -31.57 -30.10
CA GLN A 244 -27.16 -30.14 -29.84
C GLN A 244 -25.75 -29.76 -29.33
N ALA A 245 -25.00 -29.02 -30.15
CA ALA A 245 -23.62 -28.67 -29.85
C ALA A 245 -23.55 -27.58 -28.77
N LEU A 246 -22.96 -27.91 -27.62
CA LEU A 246 -22.33 -26.91 -26.76
C LEU A 246 -20.95 -26.60 -27.34
N ASN A 247 -20.67 -25.31 -27.55
CA ASN A 247 -19.37 -24.83 -28.00
C ASN A 247 -18.35 -25.10 -26.86
N PRO A 248 -17.26 -25.83 -27.08
CA PRO A 248 -16.33 -26.22 -25.99
C PRO A 248 -15.51 -25.08 -25.39
N ALA A 249 -15.71 -23.83 -25.82
CA ALA A 249 -14.79 -22.72 -25.57
C ALA A 249 -15.32 -21.67 -24.58
N THR A 250 -16.50 -21.84 -23.99
CA THR A 250 -17.08 -20.88 -23.05
C THR A 250 -17.32 -21.54 -21.70
N GLU A 251 -16.86 -20.86 -20.65
CA GLU A 251 -17.24 -21.05 -19.24
C GLU A 251 -16.42 -22.08 -18.46
N LEU A 252 -15.15 -21.75 -18.20
CA LEU A 252 -14.40 -22.31 -17.06
C LEU A 252 -14.18 -21.19 -16.03
N LEU A 253 -15.19 -20.95 -15.18
CA LEU A 253 -14.96 -20.27 -13.89
C LEU A 253 -14.36 -21.30 -12.91
N ASN A 254 -13.29 -20.90 -12.23
CA ASN A 254 -12.48 -21.73 -11.33
C ASN A 254 -12.89 -21.60 -9.85
N ASP A 255 -14.05 -21.03 -9.53
CA ASP A 255 -14.38 -20.68 -8.14
C ASP A 255 -15.85 -21.00 -7.78
N ASP A 256 -16.21 -22.29 -7.81
CA ASP A 256 -17.56 -22.77 -7.50
C ASP A 256 -17.62 -23.45 -6.12
N THR A 257 -18.07 -22.73 -5.09
CA THR A 257 -18.40 -23.30 -3.75
C THR A 257 -19.90 -23.60 -3.59
N TYR A 258 -20.59 -23.93 -4.70
CA TYR A 258 -22.05 -24.11 -4.70
C TYR A 258 -22.54 -25.14 -3.67
N PHE A 259 -21.83 -26.26 -3.51
CA PHE A 259 -22.16 -27.30 -2.52
C PHE A 259 -21.62 -27.01 -1.12
N GLY A 260 -21.16 -25.79 -0.84
CA GLY A 260 -20.52 -25.38 0.41
C GLY A 260 -19.04 -25.73 0.53
N ILE A 261 -18.46 -26.36 -0.51
CA ILE A 261 -17.03 -26.66 -0.67
C ILE A 261 -16.66 -26.58 -2.15
N LEU A 262 -15.38 -26.35 -2.45
CA LEU A 262 -14.85 -26.47 -3.80
C LEU A 262 -14.75 -27.96 -4.19
N ILE A 263 -15.17 -28.31 -5.41
CA ILE A 263 -14.98 -29.64 -5.99
C ILE A 263 -13.67 -29.61 -6.77
N GLU A 264 -12.60 -30.16 -6.20
CA GLU A 264 -11.21 -30.06 -6.66
C GLU A 264 -10.80 -31.21 -7.61
N ILE A 265 -11.45 -32.38 -7.51
CA ILE A 265 -11.16 -33.50 -8.43
C ILE A 265 -11.58 -33.09 -9.85
N ALA A 266 -10.60 -32.91 -10.75
CA ALA A 266 -10.80 -32.36 -12.10
C ALA A 266 -11.98 -32.98 -12.86
N PHE A 267 -12.14 -34.31 -12.81
CA PHE A 267 -13.28 -34.99 -13.43
C PHE A 267 -14.62 -34.55 -12.83
N TYR A 268 -14.77 -34.55 -11.49
CA TYR A 268 -16.00 -34.11 -10.84
C TYR A 268 -16.22 -32.61 -10.96
N ALA A 269 -15.15 -31.81 -10.88
CA ALA A 269 -15.17 -30.38 -11.14
C ALA A 269 -15.66 -30.10 -12.57
N SER A 270 -15.34 -30.98 -13.52
CA SER A 270 -15.76 -30.84 -14.91
C SER A 270 -17.20 -31.25 -15.17
N ILE A 271 -17.87 -32.02 -14.28
CA ILE A 271 -19.21 -32.58 -14.58
C ILE A 271 -20.30 -32.32 -13.53
N LEU A 272 -19.98 -32.11 -12.25
CA LEU A 272 -20.97 -31.91 -11.19
C LEU A 272 -21.31 -30.42 -10.99
N ARG A 273 -21.47 -29.66 -12.08
CA ARG A 273 -21.86 -28.24 -12.04
C ARG A 273 -23.37 -28.08 -12.29
N PRO A 274 -24.11 -27.26 -11.53
CA PRO A 274 -25.52 -27.00 -11.81
C PRO A 274 -25.77 -26.38 -13.20
N SER A 275 -26.91 -26.69 -13.80
CA SER A 275 -27.29 -26.29 -15.16
C SER A 275 -27.47 -24.79 -15.38
N ASP A 276 -27.57 -24.00 -14.32
CA ASP A 276 -27.74 -22.54 -14.39
C ASP A 276 -26.50 -21.82 -14.93
N LEU A 277 -25.33 -22.49 -14.95
CA LEU A 277 -24.15 -21.99 -15.65
C LEU A 277 -24.27 -22.10 -17.19
N LEU A 278 -25.18 -22.94 -17.72
CA LEU A 278 -25.40 -23.14 -19.16
C LEU A 278 -26.67 -22.44 -19.69
N GLY A 279 -27.27 -21.53 -18.90
CA GLY A 279 -28.55 -20.89 -19.17
C GLY A 279 -28.49 -19.36 -19.19
N GLY A 280 -28.12 -18.76 -20.32
CA GLY A 280 -27.95 -17.31 -20.53
C GLY A 280 -29.20 -16.41 -20.42
N VAL A 281 -30.29 -16.82 -19.76
CA VAL A 281 -31.56 -16.05 -19.76
C VAL A 281 -31.84 -15.35 -18.41
N LYS A 282 -31.36 -15.86 -17.28
CA LYS A 282 -31.62 -15.26 -15.95
C LYS A 282 -30.61 -14.18 -15.52
N PHE A 283 -29.45 -14.09 -16.18
CA PHE A 283 -28.34 -13.24 -15.72
C PHE A 283 -28.25 -11.87 -16.40
N PHE A 284 -29.15 -11.53 -17.32
CA PHE A 284 -28.97 -10.32 -18.12
C PHE A 284 -29.44 -9.05 -17.39
N LEU A 285 -30.58 -9.10 -16.67
CA LEU A 285 -31.24 -7.89 -16.21
C LEU A 285 -31.75 -7.96 -14.77
N SER A 286 -31.12 -7.18 -13.88
CA SER A 286 -31.39 -7.14 -12.45
C SER A 286 -32.75 -6.53 -12.12
N GLY A 287 -33.39 -7.07 -11.08
CA GLY A 287 -34.61 -6.55 -10.47
C GLY A 287 -35.80 -6.34 -11.42
N ASN A 288 -36.82 -5.61 -10.98
CA ASN A 288 -37.91 -5.13 -11.85
C ASN A 288 -37.88 -3.61 -12.04
N ASP A 289 -36.96 -2.94 -11.36
CA ASP A 289 -36.89 -1.48 -11.27
C ASP A 289 -35.55 -0.97 -11.85
N LEU A 290 -35.59 0.25 -12.37
CA LEU A 290 -34.43 0.92 -12.94
C LEU A 290 -34.09 2.14 -12.11
N TYR A 291 -32.87 2.16 -11.58
CA TYR A 291 -32.38 3.22 -10.72
C TYR A 291 -31.53 4.23 -11.51
N PHE A 292 -31.71 5.51 -11.18
CA PHE A 292 -31.07 6.61 -11.90
C PHE A 292 -30.89 7.86 -11.04
N LEU A 293 -29.97 8.73 -11.47
CA LEU A 293 -29.70 10.03 -10.85
C LEU A 293 -30.25 11.15 -11.74
N ARG A 294 -30.80 12.21 -11.13
CA ARG A 294 -31.26 13.42 -11.83
C ARG A 294 -30.12 14.39 -12.15
N ARG A 295 -29.08 13.89 -12.81
CA ARG A 295 -27.98 14.71 -13.33
C ARG A 295 -27.33 14.04 -14.54
N PRO A 296 -26.82 14.81 -15.51
CA PRO A 296 -26.10 14.25 -16.64
C PRO A 296 -24.70 13.77 -16.22
N ASN A 297 -24.17 12.77 -16.93
CA ASN A 297 -22.78 12.32 -16.82
C ASN A 297 -22.29 12.04 -15.38
N ALA A 298 -23.14 11.43 -14.54
CA ALA A 298 -22.79 11.08 -13.17
C ALA A 298 -21.62 10.07 -13.10
N PHE A 299 -21.39 9.31 -14.18
CA PHE A 299 -20.36 8.29 -14.29
C PHE A 299 -19.43 8.54 -15.49
N PRO A 300 -18.44 9.45 -15.38
CA PRO A 300 -17.68 9.97 -16.54
C PRO A 300 -16.86 8.90 -17.27
N ASN A 301 -16.39 7.89 -16.54
CA ASN A 301 -15.62 6.78 -17.08
C ASN A 301 -16.41 5.47 -17.20
N ALA A 302 -17.74 5.53 -17.16
CA ALA A 302 -18.58 4.39 -17.48
C ALA A 302 -18.59 4.13 -19.01
N ASN A 303 -18.53 2.86 -19.38
CA ASN A 303 -18.75 2.39 -20.74
C ASN A 303 -20.25 2.17 -20.97
N ILE A 304 -20.97 3.24 -21.30
CA ILE A 304 -22.41 3.22 -21.58
C ILE A 304 -22.71 3.47 -23.06
N PRO A 305 -23.74 2.84 -23.65
CA PRO A 305 -24.23 3.14 -24.99
C PRO A 305 -24.58 4.62 -25.17
N ASP A 306 -24.36 5.17 -26.37
CA ASP A 306 -24.65 6.59 -26.67
C ASP A 306 -26.12 6.95 -26.45
N SER A 307 -27.04 6.00 -26.63
CA SER A 307 -28.47 6.20 -26.39
C SER A 307 -28.83 6.51 -24.93
N LEU A 308 -27.96 6.18 -23.97
CA LEU A 308 -28.17 6.49 -22.55
C LEU A 308 -27.65 7.88 -22.15
N LYS A 309 -26.84 8.56 -22.97
CA LYS A 309 -26.16 9.81 -22.59
C LYS A 309 -27.09 11.02 -22.52
N ASN A 310 -28.19 11.02 -23.28
CA ASN A 310 -29.09 12.17 -23.44
C ASN A 310 -30.50 11.92 -22.89
N LEU A 311 -30.63 10.98 -21.95
CA LEU A 311 -31.93 10.67 -21.35
C LEU A 311 -32.40 11.80 -20.43
N THR A 312 -33.72 12.00 -20.40
CA THR A 312 -34.37 12.98 -19.53
C THR A 312 -35.54 12.35 -18.79
N PHE A 313 -35.73 12.75 -17.53
CA PHE A 313 -36.91 12.41 -16.75
C PHE A 313 -37.51 13.68 -16.16
N ALA A 314 -38.82 13.88 -16.37
CA ALA A 314 -39.52 15.12 -15.99
C ALA A 314 -38.79 16.40 -16.47
N GLY A 315 -38.25 16.39 -17.69
CA GLY A 315 -37.52 17.51 -18.29
C GLY A 315 -36.08 17.73 -17.78
N SER A 316 -35.61 16.94 -16.80
CA SER A 316 -34.25 17.02 -16.28
C SER A 316 -33.35 15.91 -16.87
N PRO A 317 -32.10 16.19 -17.26
CA PRO A 317 -31.15 15.14 -17.70
C PRO A 317 -30.88 14.12 -16.59
N ILE A 318 -30.70 12.85 -16.95
CA ILE A 318 -30.46 11.75 -16.01
C ILE A 318 -29.23 10.92 -16.36
N SER A 319 -28.71 10.20 -15.37
CA SER A 319 -27.70 9.14 -15.53
C SER A 319 -28.25 7.84 -14.95
N VAL A 320 -28.21 6.77 -15.74
CA VAL A 320 -28.82 5.48 -15.40
C VAL A 320 -27.73 4.51 -14.93
N ILE A 321 -27.99 3.75 -13.86
CA ILE A 321 -27.18 2.58 -13.50
C ILE A 321 -27.64 1.43 -14.40
N LEU A 322 -26.72 0.76 -15.10
CA LEU A 322 -27.12 -0.32 -16.00
C LEU A 322 -27.77 -1.42 -15.15
N PRO A 323 -29.02 -1.82 -15.47
CA PRO A 323 -29.74 -2.82 -14.69
C PRO A 323 -29.25 -4.22 -15.06
N ILE A 324 -27.93 -4.44 -15.06
CA ILE A 324 -27.27 -5.69 -15.42
C ILE A 324 -26.76 -6.32 -14.13
N GLU A 325 -27.01 -7.62 -13.96
CA GLU A 325 -26.50 -8.36 -12.81
C GLU A 325 -24.97 -8.36 -12.81
N PRO A 326 -24.29 -8.05 -11.69
CA PRO A 326 -22.82 -7.98 -11.64
C PRO A 326 -22.13 -9.26 -12.15
N LYS A 327 -22.74 -10.43 -11.90
CA LYS A 327 -22.23 -11.74 -12.37
C LYS A 327 -22.11 -11.85 -13.89
N PHE A 328 -22.85 -11.04 -14.66
CA PHE A 328 -22.73 -10.96 -16.13
C PHE A 328 -21.30 -10.63 -16.56
N PHE A 329 -20.61 -9.78 -15.81
CA PHE A 329 -19.26 -9.33 -16.14
C PHE A 329 -18.16 -10.36 -15.83
N ASN A 330 -18.52 -11.50 -15.23
CA ASN A 330 -17.62 -12.65 -15.08
C ASN A 330 -17.39 -13.39 -16.41
N ARG A 331 -18.18 -13.08 -17.46
CA ARG A 331 -17.97 -13.63 -18.80
C ARG A 331 -16.81 -12.93 -19.51
N ASP A 332 -15.99 -13.70 -20.21
CA ASP A 332 -14.88 -13.17 -21.00
C ASP A 332 -15.35 -12.29 -22.17
N ASP A 333 -16.51 -12.61 -22.74
CA ASP A 333 -17.14 -11.89 -23.84
C ASP A 333 -18.02 -10.71 -23.39
N ALA A 334 -18.15 -10.44 -22.08
CA ALA A 334 -19.06 -9.43 -21.53
C ALA A 334 -18.86 -8.05 -22.18
N ALA A 335 -17.61 -7.65 -22.42
CA ALA A 335 -17.29 -6.38 -23.07
C ALA A 335 -17.81 -6.32 -24.51
N ASN A 336 -17.72 -7.42 -25.27
CA ASN A 336 -18.24 -7.51 -26.63
C ASN A 336 -19.77 -7.52 -26.63
N LEU A 337 -20.38 -8.26 -25.70
CA LEU A 337 -21.83 -8.31 -25.55
C LEU A 337 -22.42 -6.94 -25.20
N LEU A 338 -21.76 -6.17 -24.32
CA LEU A 338 -22.18 -4.80 -23.98
C LEU A 338 -22.17 -3.85 -25.17
N GLN A 339 -21.33 -4.07 -26.19
CA GLN A 339 -21.38 -3.29 -27.43
C GLN A 339 -22.66 -3.52 -28.23
N THR A 340 -23.32 -4.66 -28.01
CA THR A 340 -24.61 -4.99 -28.65
C THR A 340 -25.81 -4.46 -27.84
N LEU A 341 -25.58 -3.92 -26.64
CA LEU A 341 -26.64 -3.37 -25.80
C LEU A 341 -27.27 -2.14 -26.47
N LYS A 342 -28.54 -2.28 -26.82
CA LYS A 342 -29.39 -1.21 -27.36
C LYS A 342 -30.37 -0.76 -26.30
N VAL A 343 -30.54 0.56 -26.21
CA VAL A 343 -31.57 1.16 -25.35
C VAL A 343 -32.45 2.06 -26.20
N GLU A 344 -33.73 1.74 -26.22
CA GLU A 344 -34.76 2.50 -26.93
C GLU A 344 -35.68 3.18 -25.92
N SER A 345 -35.92 4.48 -26.13
CA SER A 345 -36.89 5.21 -25.34
C SER A 345 -38.30 5.02 -25.89
N LEU A 346 -39.23 4.65 -25.03
CA LEU A 346 -40.64 4.48 -25.30
C LEU A 346 -41.44 5.51 -24.48
N LYS A 347 -42.63 5.88 -24.98
CA LYS A 347 -43.59 6.78 -24.29
C LYS A 347 -42.93 8.06 -23.73
N ALA A 348 -42.37 8.91 -24.59
CA ALA A 348 -41.79 10.21 -24.21
C ALA A 348 -40.77 10.14 -23.04
N ASN A 349 -39.84 9.19 -23.08
CA ASN A 349 -38.79 8.98 -22.07
C ASN A 349 -39.29 8.52 -20.69
N THR A 350 -40.49 7.94 -20.58
CA THR A 350 -40.97 7.35 -19.30
C THR A 350 -40.69 5.85 -19.20
N VAL A 351 -40.52 5.16 -20.32
CA VAL A 351 -40.22 3.72 -20.36
C VAL A 351 -38.99 3.49 -21.23
N LEU A 352 -38.03 2.72 -20.74
CA LEU A 352 -36.82 2.36 -21.48
C LEU A 352 -36.81 0.87 -21.78
N LYS A 353 -36.60 0.51 -23.04
CA LYS A 353 -36.43 -0.87 -23.49
C LYS A 353 -34.95 -1.17 -23.67
N PHE A 354 -34.44 -2.13 -22.90
CA PHE A 354 -33.08 -2.65 -23.02
C PHE A 354 -33.13 -3.90 -23.89
N SER A 355 -32.18 -4.04 -24.81
CA SER A 355 -32.08 -5.18 -25.73
C SER A 355 -30.62 -5.57 -25.96
N ILE A 356 -30.28 -6.84 -25.82
CA ILE A 356 -28.92 -7.36 -26.05
C ILE A 356 -28.98 -8.65 -26.88
N GLN A 357 -27.89 -8.94 -27.60
CA GLN A 357 -27.71 -10.20 -28.28
C GLN A 357 -26.76 -11.08 -27.48
N ILE A 358 -27.24 -12.21 -26.97
CA ILE A 358 -26.42 -13.22 -26.28
C ILE A 358 -26.65 -14.56 -26.95
N ASP A 359 -25.57 -15.21 -27.43
CA ASP A 359 -25.60 -16.54 -28.05
C ASP A 359 -26.64 -16.70 -29.18
N GLY A 360 -26.85 -15.65 -29.98
CA GLY A 360 -27.81 -15.63 -31.09
C GLY A 360 -29.26 -15.36 -30.69
N HIS A 361 -29.53 -15.10 -29.40
CA HIS A 361 -30.85 -14.74 -28.88
C HIS A 361 -30.92 -13.24 -28.55
N ASN A 362 -32.03 -12.60 -28.95
CA ASN A 362 -32.36 -11.24 -28.55
C ASN A 362 -33.07 -11.27 -27.20
N LEU A 363 -32.41 -10.78 -26.14
CA LEU A 363 -33.05 -10.62 -24.83
C LEU A 363 -33.51 -9.18 -24.68
N GLU A 364 -34.78 -9.00 -24.32
CA GLU A 364 -35.38 -7.67 -24.18
C GLU A 364 -36.13 -7.53 -22.86
N LYS A 365 -36.08 -6.34 -22.26
CA LYS A 365 -36.90 -5.98 -21.09
C LYS A 365 -37.19 -4.50 -21.08
N GLN A 366 -38.32 -4.14 -20.49
CA GLN A 366 -38.75 -2.75 -20.36
C GLN A 366 -38.73 -2.35 -18.89
N TYR A 367 -38.29 -1.12 -18.64
CA TYR A 367 -38.24 -0.52 -17.34
C TYR A 367 -38.95 0.83 -17.36
N GLU A 368 -39.78 1.08 -16.36
CA GLU A 368 -40.43 2.37 -16.17
C GLU A 368 -39.57 3.24 -15.25
N LEU A 369 -39.37 4.50 -15.65
CA LEU A 369 -38.74 5.50 -14.79
C LEU A 369 -39.77 6.01 -13.76
N LYS A 370 -39.51 5.74 -12.49
CA LYS A 370 -40.37 6.13 -11.37
C LYS A 370 -39.65 7.07 -10.42
N ASN A 371 -40.39 7.96 -9.77
CA ASN A 371 -39.85 8.87 -8.76
C ASN A 371 -39.21 8.13 -7.57
N GLU A 372 -39.75 6.97 -7.18
CA GLU A 372 -39.22 6.13 -6.09
C GLU A 372 -37.86 5.48 -6.38
N ASN A 373 -37.45 5.41 -7.65
CA ASN A 373 -36.17 4.82 -8.07
C ASN A 373 -35.07 5.88 -8.30
N VAL A 374 -35.35 7.15 -7.94
CA VAL A 374 -34.38 8.24 -8.05
C VAL A 374 -33.40 8.19 -6.89
N ILE A 375 -32.11 8.13 -7.19
CA ILE A 375 -31.04 8.25 -6.19
C ILE A 375 -30.72 9.73 -5.98
N SER A 376 -30.78 10.19 -4.73
CA SER A 376 -30.68 11.60 -4.33
C SER A 376 -29.26 12.13 -4.15
N GLY A 377 -28.25 11.26 -4.01
CA GLY A 377 -26.85 11.66 -3.79
C GLY A 377 -25.86 10.86 -4.63
N LEU A 378 -24.60 11.32 -4.66
CA LEU A 378 -23.53 10.70 -5.44
C LEU A 378 -22.24 10.62 -4.61
N PRO A 379 -21.88 9.43 -4.08
CA PRO A 379 -20.67 9.25 -3.30
C PRO A 379 -19.42 9.47 -4.16
N VAL A 380 -18.29 9.81 -3.53
CA VAL A 380 -16.99 9.93 -4.21
C VAL A 380 -16.45 8.52 -4.43
N ALA A 381 -16.21 8.14 -5.68
CA ALA A 381 -15.64 6.84 -6.02
C ALA A 381 -14.51 7.00 -7.06
N GLU A 382 -13.32 6.51 -6.71
CA GLU A 382 -12.11 6.64 -7.53
C GLU A 382 -11.34 5.31 -7.59
N ILE A 383 -10.58 5.10 -8.67
CA ILE A 383 -9.54 4.07 -8.76
C ILE A 383 -8.19 4.74 -9.06
N TRP A 384 -7.11 4.24 -8.46
CA TRP A 384 -5.74 4.70 -8.71
C TRP A 384 -4.79 3.50 -8.88
N PRO A 385 -3.81 3.54 -9.81
CA PRO A 385 -3.61 4.59 -10.82
C PRO A 385 -4.43 4.35 -12.10
N ASN A 386 -4.65 5.42 -12.87
CA ASN A 386 -5.38 5.44 -14.13
C ASN A 386 -4.47 5.07 -15.32
N PHE A 387 -3.98 3.83 -15.34
CA PHE A 387 -3.34 3.20 -16.50
C PHE A 387 -3.32 1.68 -16.34
N THR A 388 -3.00 0.96 -17.41
CA THR A 388 -2.66 -0.47 -17.34
C THR A 388 -1.26 -0.71 -17.90
N SER A 389 -0.51 -1.67 -17.33
CA SER A 389 0.79 -2.12 -17.84
C SER A 389 0.91 -3.62 -17.59
N PRO A 390 1.56 -4.41 -18.46
CA PRO A 390 1.68 -5.86 -18.31
C PRO A 390 2.21 -6.33 -16.95
N ASN A 391 3.11 -5.56 -16.33
CA ASN A 391 3.75 -5.93 -15.07
C ASN A 391 3.14 -5.22 -13.84
N TRP A 392 2.22 -4.28 -14.02
CA TRP A 392 1.59 -3.53 -12.93
C TRP A 392 0.41 -4.30 -12.35
N LYS A 393 0.46 -4.65 -11.06
CA LYS A 393 -0.47 -5.57 -10.41
C LYS A 393 -1.21 -4.98 -9.22
N ILE A 394 -1.11 -3.67 -8.96
CA ILE A 394 -1.72 -3.07 -7.78
C ILE A 394 -2.56 -1.85 -8.11
N TYR A 395 -3.84 -1.93 -7.80
CA TYR A 395 -4.79 -0.83 -7.91
C TYR A 395 -5.44 -0.59 -6.56
N TYR A 396 -5.80 0.65 -6.29
CA TYR A 396 -6.51 1.04 -5.09
C TYR A 396 -7.83 1.69 -5.49
N SER A 397 -8.93 1.24 -4.91
CA SER A 397 -10.21 1.93 -4.99
C SER A 397 -10.48 2.72 -3.73
N TYR A 398 -11.15 3.86 -3.90
CA TYR A 398 -11.61 4.71 -2.81
C TYR A 398 -13.09 4.97 -2.97
N TYR A 399 -13.82 4.86 -1.87
CA TYR A 399 -15.23 5.17 -1.74
C TYR A 399 -15.45 6.08 -0.52
N TYR A 400 -16.24 7.13 -0.67
CA TYR A 400 -16.65 8.00 0.43
C TYR A 400 -18.11 8.41 0.26
N ASP A 401 -18.93 8.07 1.26
CA ASP A 401 -20.34 8.40 1.27
C ASP A 401 -20.55 9.75 1.97
N VAL A 402 -20.96 10.74 1.20
CA VAL A 402 -21.04 12.15 1.65
C VAL A 402 -22.26 12.36 2.55
N ASP A 403 -23.37 11.66 2.29
CA ASP A 403 -24.70 11.98 2.83
C ASP A 403 -25.49 10.72 3.27
N GLU A 404 -24.80 9.62 3.58
CA GLU A 404 -25.44 8.31 3.80
C GLU A 404 -26.39 7.96 2.65
N THR A 405 -25.93 8.16 1.42
CA THR A 405 -26.73 8.09 0.19
C THR A 405 -27.37 6.73 -0.04
N GLN A 406 -26.98 5.72 0.74
CA GLN A 406 -27.36 4.31 0.65
C GLN A 406 -26.89 3.66 -0.67
N LEU A 407 -26.19 4.40 -1.54
CA LEU A 407 -25.61 3.90 -2.78
C LEU A 407 -24.18 3.42 -2.50
N ASN A 408 -24.02 2.11 -2.35
CA ASN A 408 -22.72 1.49 -2.11
C ASN A 408 -22.16 0.85 -3.38
N PHE A 409 -20.83 0.81 -3.46
CA PHE A 409 -20.10 0.18 -4.54
C PHE A 409 -19.30 -1.02 -4.05
N GLU A 410 -19.42 -2.13 -4.75
CA GLU A 410 -18.54 -3.29 -4.57
C GLU A 410 -17.65 -3.45 -5.81
N PHE A 411 -16.35 -3.50 -5.56
CA PHE A 411 -15.34 -3.60 -6.60
C PHE A 411 -15.07 -5.08 -6.92
N SER A 412 -15.02 -5.41 -8.20
CA SER A 412 -14.61 -6.73 -8.66
C SER A 412 -13.10 -6.97 -8.42
N ASN A 413 -12.67 -8.23 -8.44
CA ASN A 413 -11.27 -8.67 -8.38
C ASN A 413 -10.56 -8.43 -7.02
N ILE A 414 -11.30 -8.53 -5.92
CA ILE A 414 -10.73 -8.57 -4.57
C ILE A 414 -10.48 -10.04 -4.19
N THR A 415 -9.21 -10.46 -4.20
CA THR A 415 -8.80 -11.84 -3.88
C THR A 415 -9.03 -12.23 -2.42
N ASN A 416 -8.85 -11.28 -1.48
CA ASN A 416 -9.16 -11.49 -0.05
C ASN A 416 -9.80 -10.24 0.59
N PRO A 417 -11.14 -10.15 0.65
CA PRO A 417 -11.84 -8.98 1.18
C PRO A 417 -11.52 -8.61 2.64
N GLN A 418 -11.12 -9.56 3.48
CA GLN A 418 -10.80 -9.28 4.88
C GLN A 418 -9.47 -8.52 5.05
N VAL A 419 -8.54 -8.70 4.13
CA VAL A 419 -7.21 -8.08 4.16
C VAL A 419 -7.16 -6.86 3.23
N ASN A 420 -7.86 -6.93 2.11
CA ASN A 420 -7.77 -5.93 1.05
C ASN A 420 -8.80 -4.81 1.16
N ILE A 421 -9.61 -4.75 2.22
CA ILE A 421 -10.62 -3.70 2.42
C ILE A 421 -10.44 -3.06 3.80
N HIS A 422 -10.12 -1.78 3.83
CA HIS A 422 -10.11 -0.97 5.06
C HIS A 422 -11.30 -0.01 5.05
N ARG A 423 -12.23 -0.21 5.99
CA ARG A 423 -13.40 0.64 6.20
C ARG A 423 -13.15 1.62 7.35
N PHE A 424 -13.43 2.89 7.07
CA PHE A 424 -13.52 3.99 8.01
C PHE A 424 -15.01 4.33 8.23
N SER A 425 -15.32 5.25 9.16
CA SER A 425 -16.71 5.61 9.49
C SER A 425 -17.55 5.99 8.25
N THR A 426 -16.96 6.71 7.30
CA THR A 426 -17.65 7.22 6.10
C THR A 426 -16.90 6.95 4.79
N SER A 427 -15.77 6.24 4.83
CA SER A 427 -15.00 5.87 3.63
C SER A 427 -14.54 4.42 3.65
N GLN A 428 -14.22 3.90 2.48
CA GLN A 428 -13.60 2.61 2.29
C GLN A 428 -12.45 2.76 1.29
N VAL A 429 -11.30 2.15 1.58
CA VAL A 429 -10.22 1.95 0.62
C VAL A 429 -10.09 0.46 0.38
N SER A 430 -9.96 0.04 -0.88
CA SER A 430 -9.76 -1.37 -1.22
C SER A 430 -8.55 -1.55 -2.14
N ARG A 431 -7.83 -2.67 -2.02
CA ARG A 431 -6.73 -3.07 -2.91
C ARG A 431 -7.24 -4.10 -3.90
N LEU A 432 -6.89 -3.92 -5.17
CA LEU A 432 -7.29 -4.75 -6.30
C LEU A 432 -6.02 -5.22 -7.03
N ASP A 433 -5.98 -6.49 -7.41
CA ASP A 433 -4.81 -7.07 -8.09
C ASP A 433 -4.82 -6.81 -9.62
N SER A 434 -5.92 -6.25 -10.12
CA SER A 434 -6.10 -5.87 -11.52
C SER A 434 -7.10 -4.73 -11.63
N PHE A 435 -7.05 -3.98 -12.74
CA PHE A 435 -8.02 -2.92 -12.97
C PHE A 435 -9.43 -3.52 -13.15
N PRO A 436 -10.44 -3.08 -12.38
CA PRO A 436 -11.76 -3.69 -12.41
C PRO A 436 -12.47 -3.37 -13.72
N LYS A 437 -13.12 -4.37 -14.33
CA LYS A 437 -13.93 -4.18 -15.56
C LYS A 437 -15.29 -3.56 -15.26
N HIS A 438 -15.78 -3.73 -14.04
CA HIS A 438 -17.09 -3.27 -13.60
C HIS A 438 -17.14 -3.07 -12.08
N ILE A 439 -18.19 -2.39 -11.63
CA ILE A 439 -18.51 -2.16 -10.23
C ILE A 439 -19.96 -2.53 -9.99
N ALA A 440 -20.24 -3.34 -8.97
CA ALA A 440 -21.60 -3.64 -8.57
C ALA A 440 -22.17 -2.48 -7.74
N CYS A 441 -23.42 -2.13 -8.00
CA CYS A 441 -24.12 -1.04 -7.32
C CYS A 441 -25.18 -1.61 -6.38
N TYR A 442 -25.13 -1.18 -5.13
CA TYR A 442 -26.09 -1.54 -4.11
C TYR A 442 -26.86 -0.30 -3.66
N TYR A 443 -28.17 -0.45 -3.49
CA TYR A 443 -29.01 0.58 -2.89
C TYR A 443 -29.87 -0.05 -1.81
N HIS A 444 -29.76 0.45 -0.56
CA HIS A 444 -30.37 -0.18 0.62
C HIS A 444 -30.03 -1.69 0.72
N ASP A 445 -28.75 -2.03 0.55
CA ASP A 445 -28.21 -3.39 0.57
C ASP A 445 -28.78 -4.35 -0.50
N ARG A 446 -29.49 -3.82 -1.50
CA ARG A 446 -29.97 -4.59 -2.64
C ARG A 446 -29.15 -4.28 -3.87
N VAL A 447 -28.74 -5.31 -4.61
CA VAL A 447 -28.12 -5.14 -5.93
C VAL A 447 -29.13 -4.46 -6.85
N ILE A 448 -28.77 -3.28 -7.37
CA ILE A 448 -29.60 -2.52 -8.31
C ILE A 448 -29.07 -2.54 -9.73
N GLY A 449 -27.83 -3.02 -9.92
CA GLY A 449 -27.19 -3.13 -11.22
C GLY A 449 -25.68 -3.00 -11.11
N ALA A 450 -25.04 -2.58 -12.20
CA ALA A 450 -23.61 -2.41 -12.28
C ALA A 450 -23.19 -1.23 -13.17
N ILE A 451 -21.99 -0.73 -12.96
CA ILE A 451 -21.33 0.24 -13.83
C ILE A 451 -20.21 -0.49 -14.57
N ALA A 452 -20.34 -0.62 -15.90
CA ALA A 452 -19.27 -1.07 -16.77
C ALA A 452 -18.21 0.03 -16.87
N LEU A 453 -16.93 -0.26 -16.62
CA LEU A 453 -15.85 0.75 -16.68
C LEU A 453 -15.17 0.75 -18.05
N LYS A 454 -14.73 1.93 -18.49
CA LYS A 454 -13.79 2.05 -19.62
C LYS A 454 -12.44 1.47 -19.22
N THR A 455 -11.73 0.89 -20.19
CA THR A 455 -10.34 0.47 -19.98
C THR A 455 -9.41 1.71 -19.99
N PRO A 456 -8.55 1.89 -18.97
CA PRO A 456 -7.53 2.92 -18.98
C PRO A 456 -6.54 2.73 -20.13
N VAL A 457 -5.74 3.76 -20.40
CA VAL A 457 -4.67 3.68 -21.40
C VAL A 457 -3.66 2.59 -20.99
N ALA A 458 -3.37 1.68 -21.92
CA ALA A 458 -2.30 0.71 -21.79
C ALA A 458 -0.96 1.39 -22.08
N VAL A 459 -0.02 1.29 -21.14
CA VAL A 459 1.32 1.85 -21.27
C VAL A 459 2.29 0.71 -21.54
N LEU A 460 3.08 0.85 -22.59
CA LEU A 460 4.15 -0.08 -22.91
C LEU A 460 5.44 0.41 -22.25
N GLU A 461 6.09 -0.51 -21.53
CA GLU A 461 7.42 -0.26 -20.99
C GLU A 461 8.43 -0.09 -22.13
N THR A 462 9.33 0.88 -21.98
CA THR A 462 10.46 1.10 -22.89
C THR A 462 11.77 0.95 -22.13
N ASN A 463 12.90 0.91 -22.84
CA ASN A 463 14.23 0.87 -22.22
C ASN A 463 14.68 2.21 -21.60
N LYS A 464 13.73 3.08 -21.24
CA LYS A 464 14.02 4.35 -20.55
C LYS A 464 14.31 4.08 -19.07
N GLN A 465 15.26 4.84 -18.55
CA GLN A 465 15.67 4.83 -17.15
C GLN A 465 15.58 6.25 -16.57
N TRP A 466 15.19 6.34 -15.30
CA TRP A 466 15.27 7.56 -14.50
C TRP A 466 16.28 7.42 -13.37
N ASN A 467 17.04 8.48 -13.13
CA ASN A 467 17.77 8.68 -11.88
C ASN A 467 16.93 9.63 -11.02
N VAL A 468 16.49 9.18 -9.85
CA VAL A 468 15.56 9.93 -9.00
C VAL A 468 16.24 10.33 -7.70
N GLY A 469 16.47 11.63 -7.54
CA GLY A 469 17.03 12.26 -6.35
C GLY A 469 15.95 12.55 -5.32
N VAL A 470 16.07 12.00 -4.11
CA VAL A 470 15.13 12.22 -3.00
C VAL A 470 15.84 12.87 -1.82
N ASP A 471 15.35 14.04 -1.42
CA ASP A 471 15.72 14.73 -0.18
C ASP A 471 14.55 14.61 0.80
N PHE A 472 14.62 13.60 1.67
CA PHE A 472 13.65 13.37 2.73
C PHE A 472 13.99 14.23 3.94
N GLY A 473 13.33 15.39 4.08
CA GLY A 473 13.56 16.37 5.15
C GLY A 473 12.62 16.23 6.34
N THR A 474 12.95 16.89 7.46
CA THR A 474 12.12 16.92 8.69
C THR A 474 10.72 17.50 8.44
N SER A 475 10.66 18.70 7.85
CA SER A 475 9.40 19.39 7.56
C SER A 475 8.89 19.09 6.16
N PHE A 476 9.80 18.94 5.20
CA PHE A 476 9.46 18.79 3.79
C PHE A 476 10.36 17.80 3.07
N THR A 477 9.77 17.09 2.10
CA THR A 477 10.45 16.15 1.21
C THR A 477 10.42 16.67 -0.23
N ASN A 478 11.55 16.55 -0.93
CA ASN A 478 11.67 16.95 -2.33
C ASN A 478 12.16 15.80 -3.22
N VAL A 479 11.76 15.85 -4.49
CA VAL A 479 12.09 14.82 -5.49
C VAL A 479 12.46 15.48 -6.82
N TYR A 480 13.61 15.10 -7.36
CA TYR A 480 14.08 15.47 -8.69
C TYR A 480 14.28 14.20 -9.50
N LYS A 481 14.05 14.28 -10.81
CA LYS A 481 14.36 13.19 -11.72
C LYS A 481 15.30 13.67 -12.81
N LYS A 482 16.11 12.75 -13.32
CA LYS A 482 16.95 12.95 -14.49
C LYS A 482 16.73 11.82 -15.47
N GLN A 483 16.58 12.18 -16.74
CA GLN A 483 16.49 11.27 -17.87
C GLN A 483 17.43 11.74 -18.98
N GLY A 484 18.47 10.96 -19.26
CA GLY A 484 19.54 11.40 -20.16
C GLY A 484 20.23 12.66 -19.62
N GLU A 485 20.29 13.71 -20.43
CA GLU A 485 20.89 15.01 -20.05
C GLU A 485 19.89 15.97 -19.37
N TYR A 486 18.60 15.63 -19.32
CA TYR A 486 17.56 16.51 -18.78
C TYR A 486 17.26 16.17 -17.32
N ASP A 487 17.46 17.14 -16.43
CA ASP A 487 17.04 17.09 -15.04
C ASP A 487 15.89 18.07 -14.77
N GLU A 488 14.86 17.61 -14.06
CA GLU A 488 13.70 18.42 -13.70
C GLU A 488 13.12 17.99 -12.35
N LYS A 489 12.42 18.92 -11.71
CA LYS A 489 11.63 18.64 -10.52
C LYS A 489 10.51 17.68 -10.87
N MET A 490 10.26 16.70 -10.01
CA MET A 490 9.22 15.70 -10.24
C MET A 490 7.83 16.36 -10.28
N SER A 491 7.01 15.98 -11.25
CA SER A 491 5.58 16.31 -11.30
C SER A 491 4.77 15.09 -10.88
N PHE A 492 3.76 15.30 -10.03
CA PHE A 492 2.77 14.29 -9.68
C PHE A 492 1.46 14.62 -10.38
N ASP A 493 1.31 14.13 -11.61
CA ASP A 493 0.08 14.24 -12.38
C ASP A 493 -1.07 13.52 -11.67
N ASP A 494 -2.31 14.00 -11.89
CA ASP A 494 -3.52 13.29 -11.48
C ASP A 494 -3.61 11.93 -12.20
N LEU A 495 -3.49 10.85 -11.44
CA LEU A 495 -3.66 9.47 -11.90
C LEU A 495 -4.96 8.85 -11.37
N HIS A 496 -5.94 9.64 -10.96
CA HIS A 496 -7.24 9.13 -10.55
C HIS A 496 -8.10 8.79 -11.77
N PHE A 497 -8.80 7.66 -11.67
CA PHE A 497 -9.86 7.25 -12.56
C PHE A 497 -11.18 7.44 -11.84
N SER A 498 -11.85 8.57 -12.09
CA SER A 498 -13.11 8.91 -11.42
C SER A 498 -14.25 8.05 -11.94
N ILE A 499 -14.88 7.31 -11.04
CA ILE A 499 -16.08 6.51 -11.33
C ILE A 499 -17.30 7.41 -11.24
N THR A 500 -17.33 8.31 -10.27
CA THR A 500 -18.42 9.26 -10.04
C THR A 500 -17.96 10.70 -10.24
N LEU A 501 -18.87 11.55 -10.74
CA LEU A 501 -18.67 13.00 -10.85
C LEU A 501 -19.29 13.72 -9.66
N SER A 502 -18.71 13.51 -8.48
CA SER A 502 -19.13 14.17 -7.23
C SER A 502 -18.75 15.66 -7.20
N ASP A 503 -19.26 16.36 -6.18
CA ASP A 503 -18.89 17.75 -5.92
C ASP A 503 -17.35 17.92 -5.81
N PRO A 504 -16.72 18.87 -6.54
CA PRO A 504 -15.27 19.01 -6.57
C PRO A 504 -14.62 19.29 -5.21
N ASP A 505 -15.26 20.07 -4.34
CA ASP A 505 -14.72 20.43 -3.03
C ASP A 505 -14.76 19.24 -2.08
N THR A 506 -15.85 18.48 -2.13
CA THR A 506 -16.03 17.22 -1.40
C THR A 506 -15.05 16.15 -1.87
N ARG A 507 -14.89 15.99 -3.20
CA ARG A 507 -13.91 15.08 -3.80
C ARG A 507 -12.50 15.43 -3.34
N THR A 508 -12.09 16.69 -3.49
CA THR A 508 -10.74 17.15 -3.13
C THR A 508 -10.47 16.98 -1.64
N SER A 509 -11.41 17.39 -0.78
CA SER A 509 -11.26 17.30 0.67
C SER A 509 -11.16 15.85 1.15
N SER A 510 -12.06 14.99 0.67
CA SER A 510 -12.11 13.59 1.10
C SER A 510 -10.87 12.80 0.64
N LEU A 511 -10.39 13.01 -0.59
CA LEU A 511 -9.17 12.38 -1.10
C LEU A 511 -7.91 12.85 -0.36
N THR A 512 -7.83 14.15 -0.05
CA THR A 512 -6.72 14.71 0.71
C THR A 512 -6.63 14.13 2.12
N GLU A 513 -7.78 13.83 2.74
CA GLU A 513 -7.84 13.32 4.10
C GLU A 513 -7.76 11.79 4.20
N ASN A 514 -8.18 11.07 3.17
CA ASN A 514 -8.40 9.63 3.24
C ASN A 514 -7.78 8.83 2.09
N PHE A 515 -7.08 9.43 1.14
CA PHE A 515 -6.53 8.69 0.00
C PHE A 515 -5.32 9.41 -0.61
N ILE A 516 -5.09 9.25 -1.91
CA ILE A 516 -4.06 9.97 -2.65
C ILE A 516 -4.63 11.34 -3.06
N PRO A 517 -3.95 12.45 -2.71
CA PRO A 517 -4.34 13.79 -3.16
C PRO A 517 -4.26 13.96 -4.68
N LEU A 518 -5.22 14.70 -5.25
CA LEU A 518 -5.30 15.00 -6.70
C LEU A 518 -4.08 15.78 -7.23
N SER A 519 -3.48 16.60 -6.39
CA SER A 519 -2.30 17.37 -6.74
C SER A 519 -1.35 17.41 -5.56
N GLN A 520 -0.06 17.23 -5.84
CA GLN A 520 0.99 17.33 -4.84
C GLN A 520 2.09 18.23 -5.39
N LYS A 521 2.26 19.41 -4.78
CA LYS A 521 3.29 20.36 -5.18
C LYS A 521 4.51 20.20 -4.30
N LEU A 522 5.60 19.74 -4.92
CA LEU A 522 6.88 19.64 -4.25
C LEU A 522 7.43 21.03 -3.83
N PRO A 523 8.16 21.12 -2.71
CA PRO A 523 8.39 20.03 -1.77
C PRO A 523 7.10 19.72 -0.96
N ILE A 524 6.79 18.44 -0.74
CA ILE A 524 5.61 18.00 0.02
C ILE A 524 5.91 18.04 1.51
N ALA A 525 4.90 18.30 2.35
CA ALA A 525 5.06 18.22 3.80
C ALA A 525 5.38 16.79 4.22
N SER A 526 6.36 16.60 5.11
CA SER A 526 6.72 15.30 5.68
C SER A 526 5.75 14.94 6.81
N LEU A 527 4.47 14.79 6.45
CA LEU A 527 3.36 14.48 7.34
C LEU A 527 2.68 13.18 6.93
N LEU A 528 2.40 12.33 7.91
CA LEU A 528 1.65 11.09 7.73
C LEU A 528 0.36 11.14 8.53
N SER A 529 -0.76 10.72 7.93
CA SER A 529 -2.02 10.48 8.62
C SER A 529 -2.23 9.00 8.87
N VAL A 530 -2.53 8.63 10.13
CA VAL A 530 -2.78 7.28 10.63
C VAL A 530 -4.16 7.19 11.27
N LYS A 531 -5.23 7.20 10.46
CA LYS A 531 -6.61 7.12 10.98
C LYS A 531 -6.81 5.81 11.77
N ASN A 532 -7.47 5.90 12.94
CA ASN A 532 -7.72 4.85 13.95
C ASN A 532 -6.60 4.61 14.98
N GLY A 533 -5.62 5.51 15.08
CA GLY A 533 -4.81 5.70 16.30
C GLY A 533 -3.77 4.63 16.62
N ARG A 534 -3.55 3.62 15.76
CA ARG A 534 -2.44 2.66 15.90
C ARG A 534 -1.92 2.20 14.55
N ILE A 535 -0.63 2.39 14.33
CA ILE A 535 0.12 1.58 13.35
C ILE A 535 0.20 0.17 13.92
N PRO A 536 -0.04 -0.90 13.13
CA PRO A 536 0.14 -2.27 13.59
C PRO A 536 1.54 -2.43 14.20
N VAL A 537 1.61 -2.68 15.52
CA VAL A 537 2.90 -2.78 16.22
C VAL A 537 3.50 -4.16 15.92
N THR A 538 4.62 -4.17 15.20
CA THR A 538 5.49 -5.34 14.96
C THR A 538 6.24 -5.74 16.23
N ARG A 539 5.54 -6.12 17.30
CA ARG A 539 6.21 -6.71 18.49
C ARG A 539 6.22 -8.23 18.49
N HIS A 540 5.31 -8.89 17.78
CA HIS A 540 5.33 -10.34 17.58
C HIS A 540 4.68 -10.66 16.23
N GLY A 541 5.48 -11.08 15.26
CA GLY A 541 5.14 -11.13 13.82
C GLY A 541 3.73 -11.64 13.50
N ASN A 542 3.03 -10.89 12.64
CA ASN A 542 2.16 -11.42 11.57
C ASN A 542 1.32 -10.38 10.79
N VAL A 543 1.51 -9.06 10.96
CA VAL A 543 0.87 -8.09 10.04
C VAL A 543 1.88 -6.99 9.68
N ASP A 544 2.41 -7.07 8.46
CA ASP A 544 3.18 -5.97 7.88
C ASP A 544 2.22 -4.81 7.60
N ALA A 545 2.57 -3.59 8.04
CA ALA A 545 1.72 -2.44 7.74
C ALA A 545 1.75 -2.14 6.22
N GLU A 546 0.57 -1.94 5.65
CA GLU A 546 0.32 -1.85 4.21
C GLU A 546 0.28 -0.39 3.71
N ILE A 547 0.83 -0.20 2.51
CA ILE A 547 0.91 1.10 1.82
C ILE A 547 -0.51 1.66 1.60
N ILE A 548 -0.68 2.96 1.86
CA ILE A 548 -1.96 3.70 1.81
C ILE A 548 -2.96 3.28 2.89
N PHE A 549 -2.95 2.04 3.39
CA PHE A 549 -3.92 1.60 4.40
C PHE A 549 -3.60 2.11 5.79
N ASP A 550 -2.40 1.83 6.28
CA ASP A 550 -2.00 2.09 7.67
C ASP A 550 -1.37 3.47 7.87
N GLY A 551 -1.00 4.14 6.77
CA GLY A 551 -0.50 5.50 6.78
C GLY A 551 -0.66 6.16 5.41
N ARG A 552 -1.06 7.43 5.39
CA ARG A 552 -1.17 8.23 4.15
C ARG A 552 -0.36 9.52 4.25
N ILE A 553 0.40 9.86 3.21
CA ILE A 553 1.00 11.19 3.05
C ILE A 553 -0.13 12.22 3.11
N TYR A 554 -0.08 13.10 4.12
CA TYR A 554 -1.09 14.12 4.34
C TYR A 554 -0.63 15.44 3.73
N VAL A 555 -1.40 15.96 2.78
CA VAL A 555 -1.12 17.22 2.09
C VAL A 555 -2.21 18.22 2.48
N PRO A 556 -2.02 19.04 3.52
CA PRO A 556 -3.06 19.96 3.97
C PRO A 556 -3.47 20.91 2.85
N SER A 557 -4.77 20.99 2.55
CA SER A 557 -5.29 21.92 1.53
C SER A 557 -5.22 23.38 1.97
N ALA A 558 -5.17 23.61 3.28
CA ALA A 558 -4.94 24.89 3.93
C ALA A 558 -4.36 24.63 5.33
N ILE A 559 -3.63 25.61 5.87
CA ILE A 559 -2.92 25.47 7.14
C ILE A 559 -3.89 25.23 8.30
N ASN A 560 -5.07 25.86 8.28
CA ASN A 560 -6.13 25.69 9.27
C ASN A 560 -6.72 24.27 9.37
N LYS A 561 -6.37 23.37 8.44
CA LYS A 561 -6.72 21.94 8.54
C LYS A 561 -5.72 21.13 9.38
N LEU A 562 -4.60 21.74 9.79
CA LEU A 562 -3.69 21.19 10.81
C LEU A 562 -4.31 21.48 12.17
N ASP A 563 -4.75 20.43 12.83
CA ASP A 563 -5.42 20.47 14.12
C ASP A 563 -4.70 19.48 15.05
N ASP A 564 -4.40 19.91 16.27
CA ASP A 564 -3.76 19.06 17.28
C ASP A 564 -4.76 18.10 17.94
N GLY A 565 -6.07 18.32 17.78
CA GLY A 565 -7.14 17.41 18.19
C GLY A 565 -7.47 16.29 17.19
N LYS A 566 -6.86 16.29 15.99
CA LYS A 566 -6.91 15.12 15.08
C LYS A 566 -5.87 14.10 15.58
N ASP A 567 -6.31 13.11 16.36
CA ASP A 567 -5.55 12.00 16.98
C ASP A 567 -4.72 11.11 16.01
N CYS A 568 -4.40 11.57 14.81
CA CYS A 568 -3.93 10.75 13.70
C CYS A 568 -2.86 11.42 12.81
N LEU A 569 -2.28 12.58 13.16
CA LEU A 569 -1.22 13.22 12.36
C LEU A 569 0.17 13.04 12.99
N ILE A 570 1.06 12.36 12.27
CA ILE A 570 2.46 12.15 12.64
C ILE A 570 3.34 13.11 11.83
N SER A 571 4.12 13.93 12.55
CA SER A 571 5.12 14.86 12.00
C SER A 571 6.52 14.46 12.48
N ASN A 572 7.55 15.14 11.99
CA ASN A 572 8.94 14.85 12.35
C ASN A 572 9.31 13.37 12.10
N LEU A 573 8.93 12.88 10.92
CA LEU A 573 9.15 11.50 10.48
C LEU A 573 10.64 11.13 10.32
N LYS A 574 11.56 12.11 10.36
CA LYS A 574 13.01 11.84 10.37
C LYS A 574 13.39 11.08 11.65
N TRP A 575 14.19 10.03 11.45
CA TRP A 575 15.01 9.28 12.43
C TRP A 575 15.41 10.10 13.65
N ASN A 576 14.78 9.80 14.80
CA ASN A 576 15.13 10.27 16.15
C ASN A 576 14.36 9.52 17.27
N ASN A 577 13.51 8.53 16.96
CA ASN A 577 12.83 7.71 17.96
C ASN A 577 12.47 6.34 17.34
N LEU A 578 12.63 5.24 18.07
CA LEU A 578 12.22 3.89 17.63
C LEU A 578 10.73 3.86 17.23
N ASP A 579 9.92 4.69 17.88
CA ASP A 579 8.47 4.81 17.61
C ASP A 579 8.15 5.38 16.21
N ASN A 580 9.13 6.02 15.53
CA ASN A 580 8.92 6.68 14.23
C ASN A 580 9.37 5.85 13.01
N GLN A 581 9.92 4.63 13.19
CA GLN A 581 10.44 3.83 12.08
C GLN A 581 9.33 3.36 11.11
N GLU A 582 8.22 2.82 11.62
CA GLU A 582 7.09 2.40 10.78
C GLU A 582 6.38 3.57 10.07
N PRO A 583 6.06 4.71 10.73
CA PRO A 583 5.52 5.88 10.04
C PRO A 583 6.41 6.35 8.88
N MET A 584 7.73 6.35 9.10
CA MET A 584 8.70 6.75 8.09
C MET A 584 8.74 5.76 6.92
N ARG A 585 8.71 4.45 7.19
CA ARG A 585 8.62 3.41 6.16
C ARG A 585 7.37 3.61 5.30
N LEU A 586 6.20 3.79 5.91
CA LEU A 586 4.93 4.01 5.20
C LEU A 586 4.97 5.27 4.33
N PHE A 587 5.59 6.36 4.83
CA PHE A 587 5.78 7.58 4.05
C PHE A 587 6.67 7.33 2.82
N ILE A 588 7.82 6.66 3.01
CA ILE A 588 8.77 6.35 1.92
C ILE A 588 8.11 5.43 0.89
N GLU A 589 7.44 4.37 1.33
CA GLU A 589 6.78 3.40 0.44
C GLU A 589 5.68 4.06 -0.39
N GLN A 590 4.84 4.92 0.21
CA GLN A 590 3.82 5.65 -0.57
C GLN A 590 4.44 6.67 -1.53
N LEU A 591 5.49 7.39 -1.13
CA LEU A 591 6.19 8.33 -2.01
C LEU A 591 6.80 7.58 -3.21
N ALA A 592 7.50 6.48 -2.94
CA ALA A 592 8.15 5.66 -3.96
C ALA A 592 7.13 4.99 -4.89
N LEU A 593 5.98 4.54 -4.37
CA LEU A 593 4.86 4.03 -5.18
C LEU A 593 4.33 5.09 -6.15
N GLN A 594 4.12 6.33 -5.67
CA GLN A 594 3.67 7.43 -6.52
C GLN A 594 4.70 7.81 -7.58
N VAL A 595 6.00 7.86 -7.22
CA VAL A 595 7.08 8.09 -8.20
C VAL A 595 7.12 6.98 -9.25
N SER A 596 6.97 5.72 -8.82
CA SER A 596 6.96 4.56 -9.71
C SER A 596 5.76 4.59 -10.67
N ALA A 597 4.57 4.98 -10.20
CA ALA A 597 3.40 5.16 -11.06
C ALA A 597 3.63 6.22 -12.15
N GLN A 598 4.25 7.36 -11.81
CA GLN A 598 4.60 8.41 -12.78
C GLN A 598 5.69 7.95 -13.77
N ALA A 599 6.65 7.15 -13.30
CA ALA A 599 7.69 6.56 -14.14
C ALA A 599 7.09 5.59 -15.17
N VAL A 600 6.25 4.65 -14.71
CA VAL A 600 5.56 3.68 -15.58
C VAL A 600 4.67 4.41 -16.58
N LYS A 601 3.88 5.40 -16.17
CA LYS A 601 3.09 6.24 -17.08
C LYS A 601 3.94 6.93 -18.16
N SER A 602 5.20 7.26 -17.85
CA SER A 602 6.16 7.86 -18.77
C SER A 602 6.90 6.83 -19.66
N GLY A 603 6.58 5.55 -19.53
CA GLY A 603 7.19 4.42 -20.25
C GLY A 603 8.56 4.02 -19.71
N VAL A 604 8.91 4.38 -18.47
CA VAL A 604 10.17 4.03 -17.81
C VAL A 604 10.09 2.60 -17.27
N SER A 605 11.15 1.81 -17.46
CA SER A 605 11.24 0.43 -16.94
C SER A 605 12.25 0.28 -15.80
N GLN A 606 13.01 1.33 -15.48
CA GLN A 606 14.03 1.27 -14.44
C GLN A 606 14.21 2.61 -13.70
N ILE A 607 14.36 2.55 -12.37
CA ILE A 607 14.72 3.67 -11.51
C ILE A 607 16.05 3.37 -10.79
N GLN A 608 16.98 4.32 -10.84
CA GLN A 608 18.10 4.41 -9.91
C GLN A 608 17.76 5.48 -8.86
N TRP A 609 17.57 5.05 -7.61
CA TRP A 609 17.41 5.98 -6.50
C TRP A 609 18.74 6.69 -6.22
N ALA A 610 18.67 7.99 -5.93
CA ALA A 610 19.76 8.76 -5.35
C ALA A 610 19.23 9.47 -4.10
N LEU A 611 19.84 9.26 -2.94
CA LEU A 611 19.30 9.72 -1.66
C LEU A 611 20.32 10.59 -0.93
N SER A 612 19.83 11.64 -0.28
CA SER A 612 20.63 12.44 0.65
C SER A 612 20.43 11.99 2.10
N TYR A 613 21.47 12.14 2.93
CA TYR A 613 21.39 11.91 4.37
C TYR A 613 22.05 13.05 5.18
N PRO A 614 21.61 13.34 6.42
CA PRO A 614 22.28 14.29 7.30
C PRO A 614 23.70 13.86 7.65
N THR A 615 24.68 14.77 7.69
CA THR A 615 26.07 14.41 8.08
C THR A 615 26.18 13.84 9.50
N ALA A 616 25.22 14.15 10.37
CA ALA A 616 25.12 13.59 11.72
C ALA A 616 24.76 12.10 11.80
N PHE A 617 24.47 11.43 10.67
CA PHE A 617 24.15 10.01 10.65
C PHE A 617 25.30 9.13 11.14
N SER A 618 24.99 8.19 12.05
CA SER A 618 25.91 7.10 12.37
C SER A 618 26.04 6.12 11.21
N ARG A 619 27.07 5.27 11.23
CA ARG A 619 27.20 4.17 10.24
C ARG A 619 25.99 3.23 10.27
N ARG A 620 25.39 3.03 11.45
CA ARG A 620 24.18 2.23 11.63
C ARG A 620 22.97 2.89 10.97
N ASP A 621 22.78 4.19 11.16
CA ASP A 621 21.67 4.94 10.54
C ASP A 621 21.76 4.93 9.02
N LYS A 622 22.97 5.12 8.47
CA LYS A 622 23.22 5.00 7.02
C LYS A 622 22.83 3.64 6.47
N SER A 623 23.28 2.57 7.14
CA SER A 623 23.01 1.20 6.70
C SER A 623 21.51 0.90 6.76
N SER A 624 20.88 1.19 7.92
CA SER A 624 19.44 1.02 8.10
C SER A 624 18.61 1.81 7.09
N TYR A 625 19.03 3.04 6.75
CA TYR A 625 18.32 3.85 5.77
C TYR A 625 18.40 3.27 4.36
N VAL A 626 19.57 2.77 3.96
CA VAL A 626 19.75 2.05 2.67
C VAL A 626 18.91 0.78 2.65
N ASP A 627 18.88 0.03 3.75
CA ASP A 627 18.10 -1.21 3.87
C ASP A 627 16.60 -0.93 3.67
N ILE A 628 16.05 0.11 4.31
CA ILE A 628 14.63 0.51 4.15
C ILE A 628 14.27 0.80 2.69
N TRP A 629 15.14 1.49 1.95
CA TRP A 629 14.88 1.80 0.53
C TRP A 629 15.05 0.60 -0.39
N ASN A 630 16.00 -0.28 -0.10
CA ASN A 630 16.16 -1.52 -0.84
C ASN A 630 14.97 -2.45 -0.60
N ASP A 631 14.53 -2.63 0.64
CA ASP A 631 13.32 -3.40 0.99
C ASP A 631 12.07 -2.81 0.31
N CYS A 632 11.94 -1.48 0.33
CA CYS A 632 10.88 -0.78 -0.40
C CYS A 632 10.94 -1.08 -1.91
N SER A 633 12.13 -1.06 -2.50
CA SER A 633 12.34 -1.33 -3.93
C SER A 633 12.02 -2.78 -4.31
N GLU A 634 12.36 -3.75 -3.45
CA GLU A 634 11.99 -5.16 -3.65
C GLU A 634 10.47 -5.35 -3.59
N LYS A 635 9.80 -4.76 -2.59
CA LYS A 635 8.33 -4.77 -2.49
C LYS A 635 7.67 -4.13 -3.72
N LEU A 636 8.17 -2.97 -4.16
CA LEU A 636 7.64 -2.27 -5.33
C LEU A 636 7.88 -3.06 -6.63
N PHE A 637 9.02 -3.70 -6.80
CA PHE A 637 9.29 -4.54 -7.97
C PHE A 637 8.23 -5.66 -8.10
N ALA A 638 7.88 -6.31 -6.99
CA ALA A 638 6.91 -7.40 -6.98
C ALA A 638 5.49 -6.98 -7.46
N ILE A 639 5.09 -5.74 -7.18
CA ILE A 639 3.73 -5.24 -7.46
C ILE A 639 3.64 -4.28 -8.67
N THR A 640 4.75 -3.67 -9.08
CA THR A 640 4.78 -2.71 -10.20
C THR A 640 5.51 -3.24 -11.44
N GLY A 641 6.41 -4.22 -11.26
CA GLY A 641 7.32 -4.71 -12.31
C GLY A 641 8.51 -3.79 -12.64
N LEU A 642 8.56 -2.59 -12.06
CA LEU A 642 9.60 -1.62 -12.32
C LEU A 642 10.93 -2.07 -11.71
N ARG A 643 12.02 -2.06 -12.47
CA ARG A 643 13.34 -2.45 -11.94
C ARG A 643 13.93 -1.32 -11.11
N TYR A 644 14.59 -1.68 -10.02
CA TYR A 644 15.34 -0.76 -9.18
C TYR A 644 16.79 -1.20 -9.10
N GLU A 645 17.72 -0.26 -9.19
CA GLU A 645 19.14 -0.54 -8.94
C GLU A 645 19.43 -0.54 -7.44
N ASP A 646 20.24 -1.50 -6.98
CA ASP A 646 20.66 -1.59 -5.58
C ASP A 646 21.52 -0.37 -5.22
N LEU A 647 21.09 0.37 -4.20
CA LEU A 647 21.81 1.52 -3.66
C LEU A 647 23.23 1.17 -3.19
N ARG A 648 23.49 -0.08 -2.82
CA ARG A 648 24.82 -0.57 -2.39
C ARG A 648 25.79 -0.77 -3.55
N ALA A 649 25.30 -1.00 -4.78
CA ALA A 649 26.15 -1.31 -5.93
C ALA A 649 27.04 -0.12 -6.36
N ASN A 650 26.62 1.12 -6.05
CA ASN A 650 27.34 2.35 -6.34
C ASN A 650 27.10 3.40 -5.23
N SER A 651 27.24 3.00 -3.96
CA SER A 651 26.84 3.81 -2.79
C SER A 651 27.39 5.23 -2.84
N ASN A 652 28.66 5.41 -3.22
CA ASN A 652 29.26 6.75 -3.22
C ASN A 652 28.66 7.68 -4.27
N ALA A 653 28.11 7.19 -5.39
CA ALA A 653 27.53 8.06 -6.42
C ALA A 653 26.08 8.45 -6.11
N HIS A 654 25.34 7.55 -5.46
CA HIS A 654 23.88 7.63 -5.30
C HIS A 654 23.40 7.74 -3.84
N PHE A 655 24.31 7.68 -2.86
CA PHE A 655 24.01 7.87 -1.45
C PHE A 655 25.05 8.82 -0.84
N ARG A 656 24.66 10.08 -0.61
CA ARG A 656 25.59 11.14 -0.19
C ARG A 656 25.00 12.02 0.91
N SER A 657 25.85 12.76 1.61
CA SER A 657 25.35 13.73 2.58
C SER A 657 24.59 14.88 1.91
N GLU A 658 23.62 15.46 2.63
CA GLU A 658 22.87 16.66 2.21
C GLU A 658 23.83 17.80 1.82
N SER A 659 24.90 18.01 2.61
CA SER A 659 25.94 19.02 2.34
C SER A 659 26.65 18.83 0.99
N LEU A 660 27.02 17.59 0.64
CA LEU A 660 27.63 17.27 -0.66
C LEU A 660 26.65 17.53 -1.80
N ALA A 661 25.40 17.09 -1.66
CA ALA A 661 24.38 17.29 -2.68
C ALA A 661 24.14 18.78 -2.97
N VAL A 662 24.03 19.60 -1.93
CA VAL A 662 23.90 21.07 -2.07
C VAL A 662 25.10 21.69 -2.78
N ALA A 663 26.31 21.26 -2.46
CA ALA A 663 27.52 21.72 -3.15
C ALA A 663 27.50 21.33 -4.64
N HIS A 664 27.10 20.10 -4.97
CA HIS A 664 26.93 19.64 -6.35
C HIS A 664 25.91 20.48 -7.13
N TYR A 665 24.81 20.89 -6.49
CA TYR A 665 23.83 21.81 -7.07
C TYR A 665 24.45 23.17 -7.40
N PHE A 666 25.14 23.81 -6.45
CA PHE A 666 25.77 25.12 -6.70
C PHE A 666 26.84 25.04 -7.79
N SER A 667 27.64 23.97 -7.80
CA SER A 667 28.68 23.79 -8.81
C SER A 667 28.10 23.49 -10.19
N SER A 668 27.22 22.49 -10.29
CA SER A 668 26.83 21.89 -11.57
C SER A 668 25.58 22.54 -12.17
N LYS A 669 24.60 22.92 -11.33
CA LYS A 669 23.36 23.56 -11.78
C LYS A 669 23.49 25.08 -11.86
N LYS A 670 24.20 25.70 -10.91
CA LYS A 670 24.36 27.17 -10.83
C LYS A 670 25.68 27.70 -11.37
N GLY A 671 26.63 26.83 -11.74
CA GLY A 671 27.93 27.23 -12.27
C GLY A 671 28.77 28.04 -11.29
N LYS A 672 28.51 27.94 -9.98
CA LYS A 672 29.29 28.62 -8.94
C LYS A 672 30.60 27.87 -8.69
N SER A 673 31.68 28.61 -8.45
CA SER A 673 32.97 28.02 -8.13
C SER A 673 33.03 27.62 -6.66
N LEU A 674 33.35 26.36 -6.39
CA LEU A 674 33.60 25.88 -5.03
C LEU A 674 35.06 26.04 -4.58
N LEU A 675 35.89 26.75 -5.36
CA LEU A 675 37.25 27.09 -4.95
C LEU A 675 37.22 28.04 -3.76
N ASN A 676 37.70 27.57 -2.60
CA ASN A 676 37.70 28.33 -1.35
C ASN A 676 36.29 28.83 -1.03
N ALA A 677 35.37 27.86 -0.88
CA ALA A 677 33.95 28.10 -0.63
C ALA A 677 33.47 27.32 0.59
N ALA A 678 32.47 27.85 1.26
CA ALA A 678 31.68 27.14 2.25
C ALA A 678 30.22 27.05 1.78
N CYS A 679 29.62 25.88 1.90
CA CYS A 679 28.18 25.72 1.73
C CYS A 679 27.54 25.56 3.11
N ILE A 680 26.48 26.33 3.37
CA ILE A 680 25.67 26.25 4.58
C ILE A 680 24.24 25.94 4.15
N ASP A 681 23.82 24.70 4.33
CA ASP A 681 22.45 24.25 4.07
C ASP A 681 21.62 24.44 5.33
N ILE A 682 20.77 25.47 5.37
CA ILE A 682 19.94 25.77 6.54
C ILE A 682 18.60 25.05 6.39
N GLY A 683 18.44 23.93 7.09
CA GLY A 683 17.23 23.12 7.11
C GLY A 683 16.16 23.63 8.08
N GLY A 684 15.21 22.74 8.40
CA GLY A 684 14.21 22.98 9.45
C GLY A 684 14.81 22.82 10.85
N GLY A 685 15.55 21.73 11.10
CA GLY A 685 16.11 21.39 12.42
C GLY A 685 17.62 21.59 12.56
N THR A 686 18.38 21.46 11.49
CA THR A 686 19.85 21.55 11.49
C THR A 686 20.36 22.45 10.37
N SER A 687 21.60 22.92 10.50
CA SER A 687 22.38 23.50 9.40
C SER A 687 23.59 22.64 9.10
N ASP A 688 23.73 22.20 7.85
CA ASP A 688 24.85 21.39 7.39
C ASP A 688 25.89 22.29 6.70
N ILE A 689 27.12 22.27 7.23
CA ILE A 689 28.23 23.12 6.80
C ILE A 689 29.27 22.25 6.10
N SER A 690 29.77 22.69 4.94
CA SER A 690 30.91 22.07 4.27
C SER A 690 31.89 23.12 3.76
N ILE A 691 33.19 22.84 3.84
CA ILE A 691 34.26 23.71 3.36
C ILE A 691 35.01 23.01 2.24
N TRP A 692 35.24 23.73 1.14
CA TRP A 692 35.77 23.22 -0.12
C TRP A 692 37.04 23.96 -0.53
N GLU A 693 38.03 23.20 -0.97
CA GLU A 693 39.33 23.68 -1.44
C GLU A 693 39.81 22.88 -2.66
N GLU A 694 40.68 23.49 -3.47
CA GLU A 694 41.38 22.80 -4.56
C GLU A 694 42.53 21.93 -4.04
N HIS A 695 42.51 20.65 -4.43
CA HIS A 695 43.58 19.69 -4.23
C HIS A 695 44.09 19.17 -5.59
N LYS A 696 45.14 18.35 -5.56
CA LYS A 696 45.80 17.80 -6.78
C LYS A 696 44.85 17.15 -7.78
N ASN A 697 43.74 16.57 -7.31
CA ASN A 697 42.79 15.80 -8.13
C ASN A 697 41.42 16.49 -8.31
N GLY A 698 41.33 17.80 -8.04
CA GLY A 698 40.11 18.59 -8.17
C GLY A 698 39.70 19.28 -6.86
N ILE A 699 38.49 19.84 -6.84
CA ILE A 699 37.95 20.52 -5.67
C ILE A 699 37.33 19.46 -4.75
N VAL A 700 37.76 19.41 -3.50
CA VAL A 700 37.35 18.40 -2.50
C VAL A 700 36.86 19.08 -1.22
N PRO A 701 35.97 18.44 -0.45
CA PRO A 701 35.56 18.95 0.84
C PRO A 701 36.62 18.61 1.90
N VAL A 702 37.18 19.63 2.54
CA VAL A 702 38.20 19.50 3.60
C VAL A 702 37.59 19.32 4.99
N TYR A 703 36.32 19.72 5.16
CA TYR A 703 35.58 19.58 6.42
C TYR A 703 34.06 19.60 6.18
N GLN A 704 33.32 18.86 7.00
CA GLN A 704 31.86 18.83 7.00
C GLN A 704 31.33 18.64 8.43
N CYS A 705 30.23 19.29 8.79
CA CYS A 705 29.52 19.04 10.05
C CYS A 705 28.04 19.46 9.96
N SER A 706 27.18 18.91 10.83
CA SER A 706 25.79 19.36 11.04
C SER A 706 25.65 19.97 12.44
N VAL A 707 25.03 21.15 12.55
CA VAL A 707 24.78 21.84 13.83
C VAL A 707 23.28 22.06 14.05
N GLN A 708 22.79 22.03 15.28
CA GLN A 708 21.35 22.18 15.57
C GLN A 708 20.94 23.65 15.75
N LEU A 709 21.24 24.45 14.73
CA LEU A 709 20.77 25.82 14.59
C LEU A 709 20.20 25.99 13.18
N ALA A 710 18.92 26.32 13.07
CA ALA A 710 18.16 26.22 11.81
C ALA A 710 16.86 27.01 11.86
N GLY A 711 15.99 26.88 10.84
CA GLY A 711 14.71 27.59 10.77
C GLY A 711 13.81 27.42 12.00
N LYS A 712 13.77 26.22 12.59
CA LYS A 712 13.06 25.97 13.86
C LYS A 712 13.53 26.89 14.98
N HIS A 713 14.84 27.02 15.16
CA HIS A 713 15.43 27.80 16.25
C HIS A 713 15.38 29.31 15.98
N LEU A 714 15.55 29.72 14.71
CA LEU A 714 15.63 31.12 14.30
C LEU A 714 14.27 31.76 13.97
N PHE A 715 13.22 30.95 13.83
CA PHE A 715 11.90 31.42 13.45
C PHE A 715 10.80 30.73 14.26
N SER A 716 10.55 29.44 14.03
CA SER A 716 9.34 28.77 14.56
C SER A 716 9.28 28.75 16.09
N ASP A 717 10.37 28.43 16.79
CA ASP A 717 10.40 28.37 18.25
C ASP A 717 10.27 29.77 18.88
N ILE A 718 10.77 30.81 18.21
CA ILE A 718 10.59 32.21 18.65
C ILE A 718 9.14 32.64 18.46
N MET A 719 8.58 32.43 17.25
CA MET A 719 7.20 32.79 16.93
C MET A 719 6.18 32.03 17.78
N ARG A 720 6.46 30.79 18.18
CA ARG A 720 5.59 30.01 19.07
C ARG A 720 5.48 30.60 20.47
N ARG A 721 6.48 31.38 20.93
CA ARG A 721 6.41 32.06 22.22
C ARG A 721 5.35 33.15 22.22
N ASP A 722 5.15 33.83 21.08
CA ASP A 722 4.05 34.78 20.89
C ASP A 722 3.46 34.72 19.47
N PRO A 723 2.57 33.75 19.17
CA PRO A 723 1.99 33.60 17.84
C PRO A 723 1.14 34.80 17.39
N GLU A 724 0.63 35.59 18.35
CA GLU A 724 -0.14 36.81 18.06
C GLU A 724 0.69 37.83 17.27
N PHE A 725 2.01 37.88 17.44
CA PHE A 725 2.87 38.76 16.66
C PHE A 725 2.65 38.59 15.14
N LEU A 726 2.48 37.35 14.68
CA LEU A 726 2.27 37.04 13.26
C LEU A 726 0.94 37.59 12.73
N ARG A 727 -0.09 37.66 13.57
CA ARG A 727 -1.36 38.35 13.26
C ARG A 727 -1.19 39.86 13.22
N HIS A 728 -0.47 40.44 14.18
CA HIS A 728 -0.21 41.89 14.24
C HIS A 728 0.52 42.40 13.00
N ILE A 729 1.46 41.61 12.46
CA ILE A 729 2.17 41.95 11.22
C ILE A 729 1.43 41.46 9.96
N ASN A 730 0.22 40.90 10.11
CA ASN A 730 -0.63 40.37 9.06
C ASN A 730 0.11 39.34 8.17
N PHE A 731 0.90 38.48 8.81
CA PHE A 731 1.59 37.34 8.20
C PHE A 731 0.73 36.07 8.28
N ALA A 732 0.07 35.87 9.43
CA ALA A 732 -0.97 34.87 9.62
C ALA A 732 -2.32 35.58 9.81
N THR A 733 -3.41 35.02 9.25
CA THR A 733 -4.73 35.65 9.26
C THR A 733 -5.77 34.92 10.11
N ASP A 734 -5.48 33.70 10.55
CA ASP A 734 -6.38 32.86 11.36
C ASP A 734 -5.71 32.45 12.70
N ASP A 735 -6.49 31.76 13.55
CA ASP A 735 -6.05 31.36 14.89
C ASP A 735 -5.30 30.01 14.90
N THR A 736 -4.99 29.42 13.73
CA THR A 736 -4.40 28.07 13.63
C THR A 736 -3.08 27.97 14.41
N LEU A 737 -2.18 28.94 14.23
CA LEU A 737 -0.90 28.93 14.92
C LEU A 737 -1.04 29.13 16.43
N ILE A 738 -2.06 29.86 16.86
CA ILE A 738 -2.38 30.02 18.28
C ILE A 738 -2.84 28.68 18.86
N ASN A 739 -3.72 27.98 18.15
CA ASN A 739 -4.21 26.65 18.56
C ASN A 739 -3.06 25.63 18.61
N LEU A 740 -2.17 25.63 17.61
CA LEU A 740 -1.03 24.71 17.54
C LEU A 740 0.12 25.05 18.51
N ARG A 741 0.02 26.11 19.33
CA ARG A 741 1.13 26.62 20.17
C ARG A 741 1.75 25.55 21.09
N ASN A 742 0.93 24.61 21.57
CA ASN A 742 1.36 23.53 22.45
C ASN A 742 1.99 22.35 21.68
N SER A 743 1.68 22.22 20.39
CA SER A 743 2.19 21.15 19.52
C SER A 743 3.42 21.60 18.74
N LYS A 744 4.61 21.55 19.37
CA LYS A 744 5.88 22.10 18.82
C LYS A 744 6.15 21.71 17.37
N SER A 745 5.98 20.44 17.01
CA SER A 745 6.27 19.94 15.65
C SER A 745 5.21 20.33 14.62
N LEU A 746 3.92 20.29 14.98
CA LEU A 746 2.83 20.73 14.12
C LEU A 746 2.88 22.25 13.91
N PHE A 747 3.18 23.03 14.95
CA PHE A 747 3.41 24.48 14.84
C PHE A 747 4.53 24.79 13.85
N ALA A 748 5.68 24.12 13.98
CA ALA A 748 6.80 24.32 13.06
C ALA A 748 6.42 23.97 11.61
N THR A 749 5.69 22.87 11.41
CA THR A 749 5.21 22.46 10.09
C THR A 749 4.21 23.46 9.49
N ALA A 750 3.28 23.97 10.30
CA ALA A 750 2.32 25.00 9.91
C ALA A 750 3.01 26.32 9.54
N MET A 751 3.99 26.75 10.34
CA MET A 751 4.80 27.94 10.06
C MET A 751 5.57 27.83 8.75
N ASP A 752 6.20 26.67 8.54
CA ASP A 752 6.94 26.37 7.32
C ASP A 752 6.03 26.37 6.09
N ALA A 753 4.80 25.83 6.21
CA ALA A 753 3.79 25.88 5.16
C ALA A 753 3.33 27.32 4.87
N LEU A 754 3.10 28.13 5.92
CA LEU A 754 2.70 29.54 5.78
C LEU A 754 3.78 30.36 5.07
N ALA A 755 5.03 30.19 5.48
CA ALA A 755 6.17 30.87 4.86
C ALA A 755 6.33 30.51 3.38
N LYS A 756 6.01 29.26 3.00
CA LYS A 756 5.99 28.82 1.59
C LYS A 756 4.84 29.42 0.80
N GLU A 757 3.64 29.49 1.38
CA GLU A 757 2.42 29.92 0.70
C GLU A 757 2.36 31.43 0.47
N CYS A 758 2.59 32.24 1.52
CA CYS A 758 2.39 33.69 1.47
C CYS A 758 3.67 34.51 1.75
N GLY A 759 4.78 33.86 2.13
CA GLY A 759 5.99 34.55 2.59
C GLY A 759 6.59 35.52 1.57
N ASP A 760 6.73 35.09 0.32
CA ASP A 760 7.33 35.93 -0.74
C ASP A 760 6.45 37.15 -1.07
N GLU A 761 5.13 36.97 -1.11
CA GLU A 761 4.18 38.08 -1.32
C GLU A 761 4.21 39.05 -0.14
N TRP A 762 4.20 38.53 1.09
CA TRP A 762 4.27 39.33 2.31
C TRP A 762 5.57 40.14 2.38
N LEU A 763 6.71 39.51 2.07
CA LEU A 763 8.02 40.17 2.05
C LEU A 763 8.08 41.29 1.01
N ARG A 764 7.52 41.08 -0.20
CA ARG A 764 7.53 42.11 -1.25
C ARG A 764 6.58 43.28 -0.95
N SER A 765 5.39 43.00 -0.42
CA SER A 765 4.29 43.97 -0.35
C SER A 765 4.10 44.62 1.02
N ARG A 766 4.47 43.93 2.12
CA ARG A 766 4.15 44.33 3.49
C ARG A 766 5.38 44.60 4.36
N ARG A 767 6.50 43.88 4.18
CA ARG A 767 7.73 44.08 4.98
C ARG A 767 8.20 45.53 5.03
N ARG A 768 8.16 46.23 3.89
CA ARG A 768 8.57 47.64 3.79
C ARG A 768 7.60 48.61 4.48
N ARG A 769 6.31 48.26 4.61
CA ARG A 769 5.30 49.05 5.31
C ARG A 769 5.44 49.00 6.83
N LEU A 770 6.19 48.02 7.34
CA LEU A 770 6.48 47.85 8.76
C LEU A 770 7.82 48.47 9.17
N GLN A 771 8.39 49.35 8.34
CA GLN A 771 9.53 50.16 8.73
C GLN A 771 9.22 50.95 10.02
N GLY A 772 10.16 50.94 10.97
CA GLY A 772 9.97 51.51 12.31
C GLY A 772 9.21 50.64 13.33
N ASN A 773 8.70 49.45 12.98
CA ASN A 773 8.07 48.56 13.96
C ASN A 773 9.11 47.97 14.93
N GLU A 774 9.25 48.53 16.14
CA GLU A 774 10.29 48.15 17.11
C GLU A 774 10.33 46.64 17.38
N ARG A 775 9.17 45.97 17.43
CA ARG A 775 9.06 44.54 17.72
C ARG A 775 9.56 43.67 16.58
N LEU A 776 9.25 44.04 15.33
CA LEU A 776 9.82 43.40 14.14
C LEU A 776 11.34 43.58 14.10
N TYR A 777 11.85 44.80 14.29
CA TYR A 777 13.29 45.06 14.21
C TYR A 777 14.11 44.36 15.30
N LYS A 778 13.54 44.15 16.49
CA LYS A 778 14.15 43.27 17.51
C LYS A 778 14.17 41.82 17.07
N TYR A 779 13.10 41.31 16.47
CA TYR A 779 13.12 39.97 15.91
C TYR A 779 14.19 39.84 14.80
N LEU A 780 14.29 40.82 13.90
CA LEU A 780 15.32 40.85 12.85
C LEU A 780 16.75 40.89 13.43
N GLN A 781 16.96 41.55 14.58
CA GLN A 781 18.22 41.47 15.31
C GLN A 781 18.54 40.05 15.77
N ILE A 782 17.56 39.34 16.36
CA ILE A 782 17.75 37.94 16.80
C ILE A 782 18.09 37.05 15.61
N LEU A 783 17.34 37.20 14.51
CA LEU A 783 17.56 36.45 13.28
C LEU A 783 18.95 36.72 12.68
N ALA A 784 19.37 37.99 12.63
CA ALA A 784 20.68 38.37 12.12
C ALA A 784 21.82 37.85 13.00
N ILE A 785 21.66 37.86 14.32
CA ILE A 785 22.64 37.26 15.26
C ILE A 785 22.77 35.76 15.00
N GLY A 786 21.66 35.05 14.80
CA GLY A 786 21.70 33.62 14.51
C GLY A 786 22.44 33.28 13.21
N ILE A 787 22.15 33.98 12.12
CA ILE A 787 22.80 33.77 10.82
C ILE A 787 24.27 34.23 10.85
N ALA A 788 24.55 35.38 11.48
CA ALA A 788 25.91 35.87 11.68
C ALA A 788 26.75 34.93 12.56
N GLY A 789 26.11 34.26 13.53
CA GLY A 789 26.73 33.25 14.38
C GLY A 789 27.16 32.01 13.59
N LEU A 790 26.36 31.54 12.62
CA LEU A 790 26.77 30.47 11.69
C LEU A 790 27.99 30.90 10.86
N HIS A 791 28.01 32.14 10.39
CA HIS A 791 29.16 32.72 9.69
C HIS A 791 30.43 32.79 10.56
N TYR A 792 30.28 33.21 11.81
CA TYR A 792 31.36 33.28 12.78
C TYR A 792 31.90 31.88 13.09
N TYR A 793 31.02 30.91 13.32
CA TYR A 793 31.39 29.51 13.55
C TYR A 793 32.14 28.92 12.34
N ALA A 794 31.67 29.17 11.11
CA ALA A 794 32.39 28.76 9.90
C ALA A 794 33.80 29.39 9.82
N GLY A 795 33.96 30.63 10.30
CA GLY A 795 35.28 31.26 10.44
C GLY A 795 36.17 30.61 11.50
N LEU A 796 35.63 30.22 12.66
CA LEU A 796 36.36 29.46 13.68
C LEU A 796 36.84 28.11 13.13
N VAL A 797 35.96 27.41 12.40
CA VAL A 797 36.29 26.17 11.72
C VAL A 797 37.46 26.38 10.75
N LEU A 798 37.38 27.39 9.87
CA LEU A 798 38.47 27.72 8.95
C LEU A 798 39.79 28.02 9.67
N GLN A 799 39.73 28.70 10.81
CA GLN A 799 40.92 29.01 11.61
C GLN A 799 41.60 27.74 12.13
N VAL A 800 40.81 26.80 12.66
CA VAL A 800 41.31 25.53 13.17
C VAL A 800 41.88 24.69 12.03
N LEU A 801 41.14 24.54 10.92
CA LEU A 801 41.58 23.78 9.75
C LEU A 801 42.86 24.35 9.12
N HIS A 802 43.07 25.66 9.17
CA HIS A 802 44.29 26.27 8.63
C HIS A 802 45.53 25.99 9.49
N LYS A 803 45.32 25.86 10.80
CA LYS A 803 46.36 25.57 11.81
C LYS A 803 46.70 24.08 11.94
N GLU A 804 45.99 23.21 11.20
CA GLU A 804 46.30 21.78 11.07
C GLU A 804 47.74 21.53 10.57
N ASP A 805 48.28 20.37 10.96
CA ASP A 805 49.59 19.90 10.51
C ASP A 805 49.66 19.85 8.98
N ALA A 806 50.86 20.08 8.43
CA ALA A 806 51.02 20.30 7.01
C ALA A 806 50.57 19.14 6.11
N ASP A 807 50.62 17.92 6.64
CA ASP A 807 50.24 16.68 5.97
C ASP A 807 48.79 16.26 6.28
N SER A 808 48.07 16.99 7.13
CA SER A 808 46.68 16.69 7.47
C SER A 808 45.78 16.78 6.24
N PRO A 809 44.95 15.75 5.95
CA PRO A 809 44.02 15.76 4.83
C PRO A 809 42.86 16.75 5.02
N ARG A 810 42.70 17.31 6.23
CA ARG A 810 41.69 18.33 6.56
C ARG A 810 42.22 19.75 6.50
N ARG A 811 43.53 19.92 6.29
CA ARG A 811 44.17 21.22 6.33
C ARG A 811 43.61 22.13 5.24
N TYR A 812 43.10 23.28 5.64
CA TYR A 812 42.72 24.35 4.72
C TYR A 812 43.95 25.20 4.37
N LYS A 813 44.53 24.96 3.19
CA LYS A 813 45.85 25.49 2.80
C LYS A 813 45.81 26.94 2.34
N ALA A 814 44.68 27.38 1.79
CA ALA A 814 44.57 28.69 1.16
C ALA A 814 44.77 29.84 2.16
N GLY A 815 44.37 29.66 3.43
CA GLY A 815 44.49 30.68 4.48
C GLY A 815 43.79 31.99 4.11
N LYS A 816 42.70 31.90 3.34
CA LYS A 816 41.95 33.04 2.79
C LYS A 816 40.46 32.92 3.11
N PRO A 817 39.73 34.05 3.19
CA PRO A 817 38.28 34.04 3.32
C PRO A 817 37.59 33.23 2.21
N VAL A 818 36.40 32.71 2.51
CA VAL A 818 35.65 31.84 1.59
C VAL A 818 34.41 32.54 1.02
N ASN A 819 33.97 32.12 -0.16
CA ASN A 819 32.61 32.45 -0.59
C ASN A 819 31.64 31.60 0.24
N VAL A 820 30.48 32.15 0.62
CA VAL A 820 29.48 31.38 1.39
C VAL A 820 28.22 31.20 0.56
N TYR A 821 27.81 29.95 0.37
CA TYR A 821 26.64 29.58 -0.41
C TYR A 821 25.56 28.98 0.49
N PHE A 822 24.39 29.61 0.49
CA PHE A 822 23.26 29.26 1.34
C PHE A 822 22.22 28.44 0.60
N GLY A 823 21.98 27.21 1.07
CA GLY A 823 20.92 26.32 0.61
C GLY A 823 19.87 26.05 1.70
N GLY A 824 18.89 25.22 1.37
CA GLY A 824 17.90 24.73 2.33
C GLY A 824 16.71 25.65 2.50
N ASN A 825 15.63 25.14 3.10
CA ASN A 825 14.40 25.93 3.26
C ASN A 825 14.60 27.15 4.17
N GLY A 826 15.43 27.02 5.20
CA GLY A 826 15.71 28.06 6.18
C GLY A 826 16.49 29.25 5.62
N CYS A 827 17.17 29.11 4.47
CA CYS A 827 17.84 30.26 3.86
C CYS A 827 16.86 31.36 3.42
N ARG A 828 15.56 31.04 3.22
CA ARG A 828 14.50 32.03 2.97
C ARG A 828 14.44 33.10 4.05
N LEU A 829 14.87 32.81 5.28
CA LEU A 829 14.91 33.78 6.36
C LEU A 829 15.87 34.95 6.08
N LEU A 830 16.91 34.77 5.24
CA LEU A 830 17.77 35.88 4.84
C LEU A 830 16.97 36.98 4.11
N ASN A 831 15.90 36.63 3.40
CA ASN A 831 15.05 37.61 2.72
C ASN A 831 14.31 38.54 3.71
N TRP A 832 14.11 38.13 4.96
CA TRP A 832 13.49 38.97 6.00
C TRP A 832 14.39 40.11 6.47
N LEU A 833 15.70 39.90 6.38
CA LEU A 833 16.72 40.87 6.77
C LEU A 833 16.87 42.00 5.75
N SER A 834 16.44 41.80 4.51
CA SER A 834 16.42 42.84 3.49
C SER A 834 15.10 43.62 3.49
N ASP A 835 15.17 44.95 3.43
CA ASP A 835 13.98 45.81 3.32
C ASP A 835 13.28 45.70 1.96
N THR A 836 13.95 45.10 0.97
CA THR A 836 13.35 44.78 -0.33
C THR A 836 12.56 43.47 -0.29
N GLY A 837 12.69 42.67 0.78
CA GLY A 837 12.16 41.32 0.85
C GLY A 837 12.94 40.30 0.03
N LYS A 838 14.15 40.65 -0.43
CA LYS A 838 15.03 39.77 -1.21
C LYS A 838 16.50 40.03 -0.85
N PHE A 839 17.20 39.01 -0.40
CA PHE A 839 18.61 39.10 -0.07
C PHE A 839 19.47 39.04 -1.34
N GLU A 840 20.32 40.06 -1.57
CA GLU A 840 21.20 40.15 -2.75
C GLU A 840 22.68 40.33 -2.39
N ASN A 841 23.10 39.91 -1.19
CA ASN A 841 24.44 40.16 -0.63
C ASN A 841 24.77 41.66 -0.57
N ASP A 842 23.86 42.38 0.08
CA ASP A 842 23.90 43.79 0.43
C ASP A 842 24.73 44.02 1.71
N GLU A 843 24.52 45.15 2.40
CA GLU A 843 25.34 45.57 3.54
C GLU A 843 25.30 44.58 4.72
N ILE A 844 24.16 43.91 4.93
CA ILE A 844 24.05 42.86 5.94
C ILE A 844 24.79 41.59 5.52
N GLY A 845 24.83 41.26 4.22
CA GLY A 845 25.67 40.20 3.68
C GLY A 845 27.17 40.49 3.87
N GLU A 846 27.59 41.73 3.68
CA GLU A 846 28.98 42.14 3.95
C GLU A 846 29.32 42.04 5.45
N LEU A 847 28.38 42.36 6.35
CA LEU A 847 28.57 42.15 7.79
C LEU A 847 28.73 40.67 8.14
N PHE A 848 27.97 39.78 7.51
CA PHE A 848 28.12 38.34 7.70
C PHE A 848 29.49 37.83 7.22
N GLN A 849 29.97 38.29 6.07
CA GLN A 849 31.32 37.99 5.60
C GLN A 849 32.40 38.52 6.56
N GLU A 850 32.18 39.72 7.12
CA GLU A 850 33.07 40.27 8.14
C GLU A 850 33.14 39.35 9.38
N MET A 851 32.04 38.73 9.81
CA MET A 851 32.07 37.77 10.93
C MET A 851 32.91 36.53 10.63
N THR A 852 32.80 35.98 9.41
CA THR A 852 33.68 34.87 8.98
C THR A 852 35.14 35.28 8.99
N ILE A 853 35.46 36.48 8.46
CA ILE A 853 36.83 37.01 8.43
C ILE A 853 37.36 37.20 9.86
N LYS A 854 36.58 37.83 10.75
CA LYS A 854 36.98 38.10 12.14
C LYS A 854 37.24 36.84 12.94
N ALA A 855 36.43 35.81 12.77
CA ALA A 855 36.66 34.51 13.42
C ALA A 855 37.84 33.74 12.83
N SER A 856 38.03 33.80 11.50
CA SER A 856 39.13 33.09 10.82
C SER A 856 40.52 33.71 11.07
N GLU A 857 40.56 34.98 11.49
CA GLU A 857 41.78 35.81 11.57
C GLU A 857 42.53 35.96 10.24
N PHE A 858 41.87 35.68 9.11
CA PHE A 858 42.46 35.84 7.80
C PHE A 858 42.47 37.30 7.34
N GLN A 859 43.38 37.60 6.40
CA GLN A 859 43.40 38.90 5.76
C GLN A 859 42.10 39.14 4.96
N PRO A 860 41.46 40.31 5.10
CA PRO A 860 40.24 40.62 4.37
C PRO A 860 40.42 40.50 2.86
N LEU A 861 39.49 39.83 2.20
CA LEU A 861 39.43 39.69 0.74
C LEU A 861 37.97 39.82 0.32
N SER A 862 37.73 40.41 -0.86
CA SER A 862 36.38 40.48 -1.42
C SER A 862 35.83 39.06 -1.63
N LYS A 863 34.76 38.74 -0.91
CA LYS A 863 34.00 37.49 -0.99
C LYS A 863 32.52 37.81 -0.95
N SER A 864 31.74 36.94 -1.56
CA SER A 864 30.30 37.13 -1.70
C SER A 864 29.52 36.01 -1.05
N ASN A 865 28.37 36.35 -0.48
CA ASN A 865 27.33 35.38 -0.20
C ASN A 865 26.52 35.13 -1.47
N ALA A 866 26.07 33.89 -1.68
CA ALA A 866 25.03 33.59 -2.64
C ALA A 866 23.97 32.71 -2.00
N ILE A 867 22.71 33.06 -2.19
CA ILE A 867 21.57 32.25 -1.77
C ILE A 867 21.02 31.49 -2.98
N SER A 868 20.50 30.28 -2.73
CA SER A 868 19.74 29.56 -3.73
C SER A 868 18.49 30.34 -4.14
N ASP A 869 18.21 30.34 -5.44
CA ASP A 869 16.98 30.86 -6.02
C ASP A 869 15.81 29.87 -5.97
N GLN A 870 16.06 28.62 -5.59
CA GLN A 870 15.07 27.56 -5.39
C GLN A 870 15.28 26.85 -4.03
N PRO A 871 15.03 27.55 -2.90
CA PRO A 871 15.18 26.98 -1.57
C PRO A 871 14.45 25.65 -1.41
N LYS A 872 15.14 24.64 -0.86
CA LYS A 872 14.71 23.24 -0.64
C LYS A 872 14.81 22.33 -1.87
N GLU A 873 15.24 22.81 -3.04
CA GLU A 873 15.46 21.97 -4.24
C GLU A 873 16.90 21.47 -4.39
N GLU A 874 17.83 22.06 -3.65
CA GLU A 874 19.26 21.94 -3.89
C GLU A 874 19.77 20.52 -3.67
N ALA A 875 19.39 19.88 -2.56
CA ALA A 875 19.83 18.53 -2.24
C ALA A 875 19.29 17.52 -3.28
N ALA A 876 17.97 17.48 -3.50
CA ALA A 876 17.35 16.56 -4.46
C ALA A 876 17.90 16.74 -5.89
N CYS A 877 18.05 17.97 -6.36
CA CYS A 877 18.65 18.27 -7.66
C CYS A 877 20.14 17.91 -7.70
N GLY A 878 20.87 18.26 -6.64
CA GLY A 878 22.28 17.97 -6.40
C GLY A 878 22.66 16.49 -6.53
N LEU A 879 21.74 15.60 -6.12
CA LEU A 879 21.90 14.15 -6.21
C LEU A 879 21.88 13.62 -7.66
N VAL A 880 21.22 14.32 -8.59
CA VAL A 880 21.05 13.86 -9.98
C VAL A 880 21.89 14.62 -11.00
N VAL A 881 22.35 15.84 -10.69
CA VAL A 881 23.20 16.64 -11.58
C VAL A 881 24.62 16.06 -11.69
N GLY A 882 25.25 16.22 -12.85
CA GLY A 882 26.52 15.54 -13.18
C GLY A 882 27.70 15.93 -12.29
N GLN A 883 28.47 14.95 -11.80
CA GLN A 883 29.46 15.09 -10.72
C GLN A 883 30.89 15.40 -11.19
N LYS A 884 31.12 15.77 -12.46
CA LYS A 884 32.44 15.72 -13.13
C LYS A 884 33.56 16.62 -12.56
N ARG A 885 33.34 17.41 -11.50
CA ARG A 885 34.29 18.43 -11.01
C ARG A 885 34.62 18.38 -9.52
N LEU A 886 33.90 17.57 -8.74
CA LEU A 886 34.06 17.52 -7.28
C LEU A 886 34.50 16.12 -6.86
N GLY A 887 35.54 16.05 -6.03
CA GLY A 887 35.99 14.79 -5.43
C GLY A 887 35.27 14.49 -4.11
N ASP A 888 35.45 13.26 -3.63
CA ASP A 888 34.88 12.79 -2.37
C ASP A 888 35.74 13.22 -1.15
N PRO A 889 35.15 13.31 0.05
CA PRO A 889 35.87 13.67 1.28
C PRO A 889 37.03 12.71 1.61
N SER A 890 38.12 13.26 2.15
CA SER A 890 39.30 12.51 2.60
C SER A 890 39.38 12.27 4.12
N GLY A 891 38.30 12.53 4.88
CA GLY A 891 38.28 12.49 6.36
C GLY A 891 36.95 12.00 6.99
N SER A 892 36.91 11.91 8.33
CA SER A 892 35.71 11.58 9.12
C SER A 892 34.65 12.68 8.97
N GLU A 893 33.39 12.27 8.74
CA GLU A 893 32.24 13.16 8.56
C GLU A 893 31.64 13.69 9.88
N GLN A 894 32.21 13.33 11.05
CA GLN A 894 31.54 13.50 12.36
C GLN A 894 32.31 14.33 13.40
N ASP A 895 33.56 14.72 13.15
CA ASP A 895 34.35 15.42 14.15
C ASP A 895 33.91 16.89 14.23
N LEU A 896 33.43 17.33 15.39
CA LEU A 896 32.95 18.70 15.60
C LEU A 896 34.06 19.57 16.18
N ILE A 897 34.22 20.79 15.67
CA ILE A 897 35.09 21.80 16.30
C ILE A 897 34.29 22.51 17.40
N ALA A 898 34.82 22.55 18.61
CA ALA A 898 34.05 22.96 19.79
C ALA A 898 33.52 24.40 19.70
N GLY A 899 34.38 25.34 19.28
CA GLY A 899 34.10 26.77 19.19
C GLY A 899 34.02 27.49 20.54
N GLU A 900 33.76 26.79 21.64
CA GLU A 900 33.90 27.26 23.03
C GLU A 900 34.56 26.16 23.89
N PRO A 901 35.21 26.50 25.01
CA PRO A 901 35.68 25.49 25.95
C PRO A 901 34.53 24.64 26.49
N CYS A 902 34.78 23.37 26.76
CA CYS A 902 33.84 22.49 27.45
C CYS A 902 34.55 21.34 28.17
N LYS A 903 33.81 20.62 29.00
CA LYS A 903 34.22 19.41 29.70
C LYS A 903 33.15 18.34 29.48
N ILE A 904 33.57 17.13 29.11
CA ILE A 904 32.71 15.96 28.96
C ILE A 904 33.35 14.83 29.75
N GLY A 905 32.67 14.34 30.79
CA GLY A 905 33.22 13.42 31.76
C GLY A 905 34.46 14.02 32.44
N SER A 906 35.60 13.34 32.31
CA SER A 906 36.90 13.82 32.80
C SER A 906 37.69 14.63 31.75
N ARG A 907 37.26 14.64 30.49
CA ARG A 907 37.99 15.26 29.37
C ARG A 907 37.67 16.74 29.29
N VAL A 908 38.70 17.56 29.17
CA VAL A 908 38.61 19.02 28.99
C VAL A 908 38.97 19.35 27.54
N PHE A 909 38.10 20.11 26.89
CA PHE A 909 38.24 20.57 25.51
C PHE A 909 38.38 22.09 25.51
N THR A 910 39.37 22.60 24.79
CA THR A 910 39.47 24.03 24.48
C THR A 910 38.58 24.38 23.30
N TRP A 911 38.34 25.67 23.05
CA TRP A 911 37.49 26.13 21.94
C TRP A 911 37.94 25.62 20.56
N ASN A 912 39.24 25.37 20.35
CA ASN A 912 39.80 24.87 19.09
C ASN A 912 39.97 23.35 19.06
N SER A 913 39.46 22.62 20.05
CA SER A 913 39.54 21.16 20.09
C SER A 913 38.52 20.52 19.15
N TYR A 914 38.89 19.36 18.59
CA TYR A 914 37.93 18.44 17.99
C TYR A 914 37.24 17.63 19.07
N ILE A 915 35.93 17.48 18.92
CA ILE A 915 35.10 16.58 19.71
C ILE A 915 34.63 15.48 18.75
N ALA A 916 35.23 14.31 18.88
CA ALA A 916 34.91 13.13 18.08
C ALA A 916 33.91 12.26 18.86
N PHE A 917 32.85 11.79 18.20
CA PHE A 917 31.85 10.93 18.84
C PHE A 917 32.41 9.50 18.98
N ASP A 918 33.17 9.28 20.05
CA ASP A 918 33.71 7.97 20.45
C ASP A 918 32.89 7.33 21.59
N ALA A 919 33.18 6.08 21.92
CA ALA A 919 32.44 5.34 22.96
C ALA A 919 32.53 6.05 24.32
N ASP A 920 33.70 6.62 24.66
CA ASP A 920 33.92 7.30 25.94
C ASP A 920 33.10 8.59 26.04
N ILE A 921 33.04 9.40 24.96
CA ILE A 921 32.20 10.59 24.90
C ILE A 921 30.71 10.20 24.93
N SER A 922 30.33 9.14 24.23
CA SER A 922 28.93 8.66 24.21
C SER A 922 28.45 8.22 25.60
N GLU A 923 29.30 7.57 26.40
CA GLU A 923 28.96 7.14 27.76
C GLU A 923 28.93 8.30 28.77
N SER A 924 29.61 9.40 28.48
CA SER A 924 29.76 10.54 29.39
C SER A 924 29.02 11.81 28.93
N ILE A 925 28.24 11.73 27.85
CA ILE A 925 27.66 12.93 27.21
C ILE A 925 26.66 13.67 28.11
N ASP A 926 26.05 12.94 29.05
CA ASP A 926 25.16 13.46 30.09
C ASP A 926 25.87 14.35 31.12
N THR A 927 27.20 14.30 31.15
CA THR A 927 28.03 15.16 31.99
C THR A 927 28.61 16.37 31.25
N LEU A 928 28.12 16.69 30.03
CA LEU A 928 28.56 17.85 29.26
C LEU A 928 28.39 19.16 30.07
N GLN A 929 29.52 19.82 30.30
CA GLN A 929 29.59 21.14 30.92
C GLN A 929 30.32 22.06 29.93
N VAL A 930 29.65 23.07 29.39
CA VAL A 930 30.31 24.02 28.48
C VAL A 930 31.09 25.05 29.29
N VAL A 931 30.37 25.99 29.91
CA VAL A 931 30.94 27.11 30.67
C VAL A 931 30.03 27.38 31.87
N THR A 932 30.62 27.59 33.06
CA THR A 932 29.88 27.85 34.31
C THR A 932 29.92 29.29 34.78
N ASP A 933 30.88 30.08 34.31
CA ASP A 933 31.08 31.50 34.62
C ASP A 933 31.15 32.32 33.32
N PRO A 934 30.50 33.50 33.21
CA PRO A 934 30.60 34.38 32.05
C PRO A 934 32.01 34.62 31.52
N ASN A 935 33.02 34.66 32.40
CA ASN A 935 34.41 34.93 32.05
C ASN A 935 35.10 33.76 31.33
N ASP A 936 34.54 32.54 31.38
CA ASP A 936 35.10 31.39 30.67
C ASP A 936 34.61 31.33 29.21
N LEU A 937 33.65 32.16 28.80
CA LEU A 937 33.24 32.30 27.40
C LEU A 937 34.34 32.98 26.59
N VAL A 938 34.80 32.33 25.51
CA VAL A 938 35.95 32.81 24.74
C VAL A 938 35.53 33.51 23.44
N ASN A 939 34.63 32.91 22.67
CA ASN A 939 34.36 33.32 21.29
C ASN A 939 32.99 34.00 21.10
N LEU A 940 31.97 33.63 21.85
CA LEU A 940 30.63 34.20 21.80
C LEU A 940 30.63 35.69 22.19
N PRO A 941 31.35 36.14 23.25
CA PRO A 941 31.45 37.56 23.56
C PRO A 941 32.21 38.34 22.49
N LYS A 942 33.26 37.75 21.90
CA LYS A 942 34.01 38.36 20.78
C LYS A 942 33.14 38.51 19.54
N PHE A 943 32.37 37.47 19.22
CA PHE A 943 31.39 37.50 18.13
C PHE A 943 30.40 38.65 18.31
N ILE A 944 29.75 38.73 19.48
CA ILE A 944 28.78 39.79 19.73
C ILE A 944 29.42 41.17 19.71
N TYR A 945 30.62 41.33 20.28
CA TYR A 945 31.37 42.57 20.16
C TYR A 945 31.56 43.00 18.68
N TRP A 946 32.10 42.12 17.84
CA TRP A 946 32.36 42.45 16.43
C TRP A 946 31.07 42.70 15.64
N PHE A 947 30.02 41.93 15.90
CA PHE A 947 28.73 42.09 15.27
C PHE A 947 28.10 43.45 15.61
N GLN A 948 28.04 43.80 16.90
CA GLN A 948 27.54 45.09 17.40
C GLN A 948 28.36 46.27 16.85
N LYS A 949 29.69 46.13 16.82
CA LYS A 949 30.59 47.14 16.27
C LYS A 949 30.35 47.34 14.77
N GLY A 950 30.17 46.25 14.03
CA GLY A 950 29.83 46.26 12.61
C GLY A 950 28.52 47.00 12.34
N LEU A 951 27.47 46.71 13.10
CA LEU A 951 26.18 47.42 13.04
C LEU A 951 26.31 48.92 13.34
N ARG A 952 27.09 49.31 14.36
CA ARG A 952 27.31 50.74 14.68
C ARG A 952 28.07 51.49 13.59
N ARG A 953 28.98 50.80 12.88
CA ARG A 953 29.74 51.37 11.76
C ARG A 953 28.89 51.50 10.49
N ARG A 954 28.02 50.53 10.23
CA ARG A 954 27.17 50.43 9.05
C ARG A 954 25.74 50.89 9.36
N ARG A 955 25.52 52.20 9.33
CA ARG A 955 24.22 52.84 9.64
C ARG A 955 23.14 52.61 8.57
N ASP A 956 23.56 52.14 7.41
CA ASP A 956 22.75 51.65 6.30
C ASP A 956 22.03 50.33 6.63
N ILE A 957 22.59 49.51 7.53
CA ILE A 957 21.92 48.31 8.04
C ILE A 957 20.84 48.74 9.04
N GLN A 958 19.57 48.52 8.70
CA GLN A 958 18.44 48.91 9.56
C GLN A 958 18.21 47.98 10.77
N ILE A 959 19.18 47.15 11.15
CA ILE A 959 19.06 46.21 12.28
C ILE A 959 19.59 46.90 13.55
N PRO A 960 18.81 46.96 14.64
CA PRO A 960 19.25 47.64 15.84
C PRO A 960 20.42 46.89 16.51
N VAL A 961 21.17 47.62 17.35
CA VAL A 961 22.15 47.07 18.29
C VAL A 961 21.45 46.51 19.54
N ILE A 962 22.08 45.59 20.28
CA ILE A 962 21.48 45.07 21.52
C ILE A 962 21.39 46.24 22.50
N LYS A 963 20.18 46.50 22.99
CA LYS A 963 19.91 47.65 23.84
C LYS A 963 20.68 47.51 25.15
N GLY A 964 21.48 48.51 25.49
CA GLY A 964 22.27 48.52 26.72
C GLY A 964 23.61 47.76 26.64
N TYR A 965 23.96 47.16 25.50
CA TYR A 965 25.25 46.48 25.34
C TYR A 965 26.41 47.49 25.18
N SER A 966 27.37 47.45 26.10
CA SER A 966 28.59 48.24 26.08
C SER A 966 29.65 47.63 25.15
N LEU A 967 30.31 48.47 24.33
CA LEU A 967 31.48 48.06 23.52
C LEU A 967 32.81 48.45 24.17
N GLY A 968 32.78 48.86 25.44
CA GLY A 968 33.95 49.42 26.12
C GLY A 968 34.37 50.79 25.57
N ASN A 969 35.28 51.42 26.31
CA ASN A 969 35.74 52.79 26.06
C ASN A 969 37.27 52.85 25.83
N ALA A 970 37.93 51.71 25.71
CA ALA A 970 39.38 51.61 25.58
C ALA A 970 39.85 52.07 24.20
N GLN A 971 41.13 52.48 24.12
CA GLN A 971 41.72 53.06 22.91
C GLN A 971 41.88 52.06 21.75
N ASN A 972 41.94 50.75 22.05
CA ASN A 972 42.12 49.70 21.06
C ASN A 972 41.06 48.58 21.24
N ASP A 973 40.89 47.77 20.20
CA ASP A 973 39.88 46.72 20.19
C ASP A 973 40.22 45.54 21.11
N ASP A 974 41.51 45.24 21.31
CA ASP A 974 41.94 44.12 22.14
C ASP A 974 41.58 44.33 23.62
N ASP A 975 41.75 45.56 24.13
CA ASP A 975 41.39 45.92 25.50
C ASP A 975 39.87 45.95 25.68
N ASN A 976 39.13 46.44 24.68
CA ASN A 976 37.67 46.40 24.70
C ASN A 976 37.13 44.96 24.67
N LEU A 977 37.75 44.08 23.87
CA LEU A 977 37.40 42.67 23.82
C LEU A 977 37.67 41.96 25.16
N ARG A 978 38.79 42.27 25.83
CA ARG A 978 39.10 41.71 27.16
C ARG A 978 38.08 42.11 28.22
N ASN A 979 37.56 43.32 28.16
CA ASN A 979 36.60 43.84 29.13
C ASN A 979 35.13 43.62 28.73
N THR A 980 34.84 43.13 27.51
CA THR A 980 33.46 43.07 27.00
C THR A 980 32.53 42.21 27.86
N VAL A 981 33.05 41.15 28.49
CA VAL A 981 32.28 40.32 29.43
C VAL A 981 32.00 41.10 30.71
N ALA A 982 33.02 41.68 31.33
CA ALA A 982 32.89 42.46 32.57
C ALA A 982 31.94 43.66 32.41
N ASP A 983 32.07 44.40 31.31
CA ASP A 983 31.23 45.56 30.99
C ASP A 983 29.75 45.19 30.77
N ASN A 984 29.47 43.92 30.47
CA ASN A 984 28.14 43.39 30.19
C ASN A 984 27.81 42.19 31.08
N TYR A 985 28.36 42.12 32.29
CA TYR A 985 28.34 40.89 33.10
C TYR A 985 26.92 40.36 33.33
N ILE A 986 25.97 41.22 33.73
CA ILE A 986 24.56 40.83 33.99
C ILE A 986 23.91 40.20 32.74
N PHE A 987 24.26 40.69 31.55
CA PHE A 987 23.74 40.13 30.30
C PHE A 987 24.31 38.74 30.05
N TRP A 988 25.62 38.57 30.21
CA TRP A 988 26.30 37.27 30.01
C TRP A 988 25.97 36.24 31.09
N ASP A 989 25.76 36.67 32.33
CA ASP A 989 25.30 35.83 33.44
C ASP A 989 23.97 35.15 33.11
N ARG A 990 23.02 35.92 32.58
CA ARG A 990 21.74 35.37 32.07
C ARG A 990 21.91 34.38 30.92
N VAL A 991 22.87 34.62 30.02
CA VAL A 991 23.16 33.70 28.90
C VAL A 991 23.76 32.39 29.41
N VAL A 992 24.69 32.47 30.37
CA VAL A 992 25.30 31.29 31.00
C VAL A 992 24.29 30.50 31.82
N ASP A 993 23.38 31.16 32.53
CA ASP A 993 22.29 30.49 33.25
C ASP A 993 21.38 29.74 32.28
N LYS A 994 20.99 30.35 31.15
CA LYS A 994 20.21 29.65 30.11
C LYS A 994 20.97 28.50 29.46
N LEU A 995 22.27 28.66 29.24
CA LEU A 995 23.11 27.58 28.74
C LEU A 995 23.12 26.41 29.74
N ARG A 996 23.23 26.68 31.04
CA ARG A 996 23.19 25.66 32.10
C ARG A 996 21.84 24.93 32.11
N ASP A 997 20.73 25.67 32.05
CA ASP A 997 19.38 25.09 32.00
C ASP A 997 19.21 24.15 30.79
N SER A 998 19.79 24.52 29.63
CA SER A 998 19.71 23.72 28.40
C SER A 998 20.53 22.42 28.43
N LEU A 999 21.50 22.32 29.35
CA LEU A 999 22.36 21.15 29.55
C LEU A 999 21.82 20.18 30.61
N ILE A 1000 20.83 20.59 31.41
CA ILE A 1000 20.15 19.69 32.34
C ILE A 1000 19.25 18.76 31.52
N LEU A 1001 19.69 17.51 31.34
CA LEU A 1001 18.90 16.50 30.67
C LEU A 1001 17.58 16.28 31.42
N ASP A 1002 16.48 16.33 30.68
CA ASP A 1002 15.18 15.91 31.18
C ASP A 1002 15.29 14.47 31.70
N ASN A 1003 14.77 14.21 32.91
CA ASN A 1003 14.87 12.93 33.66
C ASN A 1003 14.20 11.70 32.98
N GLY A 1004 14.02 11.72 31.66
CA GLY A 1004 13.50 10.63 30.83
C GLY A 1004 14.19 10.46 29.47
N ALA A 1005 15.22 11.24 29.13
CA ALA A 1005 15.96 11.07 27.87
C ALA A 1005 16.98 9.92 27.98
N THR A 1006 16.89 8.93 27.10
CA THR A 1006 17.90 7.86 26.98
C THR A 1006 19.18 8.42 26.37
N THR A 1007 20.35 7.97 26.84
CA THR A 1007 21.68 8.38 26.35
C THR A 1007 21.86 8.20 24.84
N GLU A 1008 21.14 7.25 24.24
CA GLU A 1008 21.12 6.98 22.79
C GLU A 1008 20.52 8.11 21.93
N ASN A 1009 19.74 9.03 22.52
CA ASN A 1009 19.08 10.12 21.79
C ASN A 1009 19.81 11.47 21.86
N ILE A 1010 20.92 11.56 22.60
CA ILE A 1010 21.67 12.80 22.79
C ILE A 1010 22.64 12.98 21.61
N ARG A 1011 22.30 13.90 20.70
CA ARG A 1011 23.21 14.32 19.62
C ARG A 1011 24.16 15.40 20.15
N LEU A 1012 25.46 15.13 20.08
CA LEU A 1012 26.50 16.09 20.41
C LEU A 1012 26.42 17.33 19.51
N GLU A 1013 26.52 18.53 20.11
CA GLU A 1013 26.46 19.82 19.41
C GLU A 1013 27.70 20.66 19.78
N PRO A 1014 28.26 21.49 18.88
CA PRO A 1014 29.39 22.35 19.24
C PRO A 1014 29.03 23.29 20.40
N PRO A 1015 29.84 23.35 21.48
CA PRO A 1015 29.71 24.30 22.58
C PRO A 1015 29.39 25.75 22.17
N PHE A 1016 30.00 26.27 21.10
CA PHE A 1016 29.66 27.60 20.58
C PHE A 1016 28.21 27.73 20.12
N ILE A 1017 27.68 26.70 19.45
CA ILE A 1017 26.30 26.71 18.95
C ILE A 1017 25.31 26.57 20.11
N LEU A 1018 25.62 25.77 21.13
CA LEU A 1018 24.84 25.70 22.37
C LEU A 1018 24.77 27.08 23.05
N ALA A 1019 25.91 27.74 23.22
CA ALA A 1019 25.98 29.07 23.82
C ALA A 1019 25.24 30.13 22.97
N LEU A 1020 25.31 30.03 21.64
CA LEU A 1020 24.56 30.89 20.72
C LEU A 1020 23.04 30.67 20.82
N LYS A 1021 22.58 29.44 20.99
CA LYS A 1021 21.16 29.13 21.22
C LYS A 1021 20.68 29.73 22.54
N ALA A 1022 21.45 29.59 23.62
CA ALA A 1022 21.15 30.22 24.91
C ALA A 1022 21.04 31.75 24.79
N LEU A 1023 21.94 32.39 24.04
CA LEU A 1023 21.86 33.82 23.73
C LEU A 1023 20.56 34.17 22.96
N ILE A 1024 20.21 33.40 21.93
CA ILE A 1024 18.98 33.60 21.17
C ILE A 1024 17.74 33.47 22.07
N GLU A 1025 17.75 32.53 23.03
CA GLU A 1025 16.67 32.36 23.98
C GLU A 1025 16.52 33.55 24.93
N VAL A 1026 17.62 34.07 25.48
CA VAL A 1026 17.61 35.29 26.31
C VAL A 1026 17.01 36.47 25.54
N LEU A 1027 17.43 36.67 24.28
CA LEU A 1027 16.90 37.75 23.45
C LEU A 1027 15.44 37.53 23.06
N ALA A 1028 15.01 36.28 22.86
CA ALA A 1028 13.62 35.94 22.58
C ALA A 1028 12.70 36.20 23.79
N GLU A 1029 13.17 35.97 25.03
CA GLU A 1029 12.44 36.34 26.25
C GLU A 1029 12.26 37.86 26.38
N GLU A 1030 13.30 38.63 26.06
CA GLU A 1030 13.23 40.10 26.01
C GLU A 1030 12.31 40.62 24.90
N TRP A 1031 12.19 39.87 23.81
CA TRP A 1031 11.28 40.19 22.70
C TRP A 1031 9.81 39.98 23.05
N VAL A 1032 9.48 38.93 23.83
CA VAL A 1032 8.10 38.61 24.24
C VAL A 1032 7.61 39.49 25.38
N SER A 1033 8.49 39.90 26.31
CA SER A 1033 8.15 40.69 27.51
C SER A 1033 7.73 42.15 27.23
N ARG A 1034 7.51 42.51 25.96
CA ARG A 1034 7.00 43.81 25.49
C ARG A 1034 5.97 43.60 24.39
#